data_AF-A0A844Z3V1-F1
#
_entry.id   AF-A0A844Z3V1-F1
#
_cell.length_a   1.000
_cell.length_b   1.000
_cell.length_c   1.000
_cell.angle_alpha   90.00
_cell.angle_beta   90.00
_cell.angle_gamma   90.00
#
_symmetry.space_group_name_H-M   'P 1'
#
loop_
_entity.id
_entity.type
_entity.pdbx_description
1 polymer ?
#
loop_
_entity_poly.entity_id
_entity_poly.type
_entity_poly.pdbx_seq_one_letter_code
_entity_poly.pdbx_strand_id
1 'polypeptide(L)'
;MTPVKDSLAWTLLHRFYEDQGPDAWKQKIVPQGSTANCYTADTYAGIVAAFFRDLIDEGNSEPPIVIELGGGSGRFAWQFLNRLFNYHFIDGEECPEFTYLLTDAAQRNIENWSQKERFQPLIESGVLEFAELWVEPDPVIKTTEGDKKPGDLKERPVIIIANYLFDSIPSNLVRIRDHKIEQVSMSLTSSNPNFLNEPITSFATVTEQFESHPLEGPPTGHPVLDEILQSYTVHEEDFHVVVPEIGFRFLESFLDRDTPLMLLCGGLGFSHPDEFELESPFIFDSYFAHYSNFHVFAELFRLNGGQTQFQRHGDTNFSCGAFTLPGKGKWSEIGLKETRRDAARMLKEFCPYDAHELSEMIEESIDEASIRQVQAWMRFSKFDPAVAEACLKFVFYQIEQGEDYIDEIQLYEMFMESYRSFFPDGSPVSFDCGVAELCLAIGYNAHALQLIKQSTQEFGPSAQRLFVHALVMLRLGKSDEAHELAKQSLALDPNYGPALRLIAEKFTPKPKATDAISVPYQHLQVDFTDPKVTEKAGKVFDQAGAVLIDQIISKPLVQDLRRAFDQRVKDWQSTGLGKPNNVGDKRFTVPIRIQAPFDDPAVYANPVLMDLLTEAMGERPVLHAFGGVVTHAGARMQHVHREHPLLFNDDKSNDNMLTYAVTILVPLIDLDEETGGTQFWEGTHRLSKDASYEGDPLVAYTKAGSSLVLDYRTYHGGMPCTSDNGRPMLYYTYALPWFTDTLAFESHAALGLTDYERMNIPEQHRDLFKFAKRIAA
;
A
#
# COMPACT_ATOMS: atom_id res chain seq x y z
N MET A 1 -35.10 21.12 18.40
CA MET A 1 -33.75 21.56 18.00
C MET A 1 -33.15 22.37 19.13
N THR A 2 -31.83 22.37 19.25
CA THR A 2 -31.05 23.20 20.20
C THR A 2 -30.03 24.01 19.43
N PRO A 3 -29.60 25.19 19.92
CA PRO A 3 -28.48 25.90 19.31
C PRO A 3 -27.29 24.96 19.09
N VAL A 4 -26.57 25.10 17.97
CA VAL A 4 -25.50 24.15 17.62
C VAL A 4 -24.44 24.05 18.72
N LYS A 5 -24.05 25.17 19.35
CA LYS A 5 -23.14 25.18 20.50
C LYS A 5 -23.59 24.30 21.69
N ASP A 6 -24.90 24.12 21.86
CA ASP A 6 -25.52 23.36 22.95
C ASP A 6 -25.98 21.96 22.48
N SER A 7 -25.57 21.54 21.29
CA SER A 7 -25.98 20.27 20.70
C SER A 7 -25.38 19.06 21.40
N LEU A 8 -26.15 17.97 21.43
CA LEU A 8 -25.70 16.66 21.87
C LEU A 8 -24.52 16.13 21.04
N ALA A 9 -24.32 16.63 19.81
CA ALA A 9 -23.18 16.27 18.94
C ALA A 9 -21.84 16.33 19.69
N TRP A 10 -21.62 17.37 20.50
CA TRP A 10 -20.36 17.58 21.21
C TRP A 10 -20.16 16.59 22.35
N THR A 11 -21.22 16.24 23.08
CA THR A 11 -21.16 15.16 24.07
C THR A 11 -20.88 13.81 23.41
N LEU A 12 -21.47 13.56 22.24
CA LEU A 12 -21.23 12.32 21.49
C LEU A 12 -19.80 12.24 20.95
N LEU A 13 -19.23 13.36 20.49
CA LEU A 13 -17.83 13.47 20.07
C LEU A 13 -16.87 13.10 21.20
N HIS A 14 -17.08 13.69 22.38
CA HIS A 14 -16.29 13.38 23.58
C HIS A 14 -16.37 11.89 23.93
N ARG A 15 -17.59 11.35 23.99
CA ARG A 15 -17.82 9.94 24.30
C ARG A 15 -17.17 9.01 23.28
N PHE A 16 -17.16 9.36 21.99
CA PHE A 16 -16.46 8.59 20.96
C PHE A 16 -14.96 8.46 21.26
N TYR A 17 -14.27 9.56 21.58
CA TYR A 17 -12.84 9.52 21.91
C TYR A 17 -12.56 8.85 23.25
N GLU A 18 -13.46 8.91 24.23
CA GLU A 18 -13.36 8.13 25.47
C GLU A 18 -13.52 6.61 25.21
N ASP A 19 -14.53 6.23 24.42
CA ASP A 19 -14.86 4.84 24.09
C ASP A 19 -13.74 4.20 23.23
N GLN A 20 -13.29 4.90 22.18
CA GLN A 20 -12.24 4.41 21.27
C GLN A 20 -10.83 4.58 21.83
N GLY A 21 -10.48 5.74 22.37
CA GLY A 21 -9.12 6.08 22.78
C GLY A 21 -8.09 5.77 21.68
N PRO A 22 -6.95 5.10 22.00
CA PRO A 22 -5.95 4.70 21.01
C PRO A 22 -6.48 3.82 19.87
N ASP A 23 -7.61 3.12 20.07
CA ASP A 23 -8.17 2.24 19.05
C ASP A 23 -8.72 3.01 17.84
N ALA A 24 -9.02 4.31 18.00
CA ALA A 24 -9.46 5.20 16.91
C ALA A 24 -8.46 5.22 15.74
N TRP A 25 -7.16 5.25 16.03
CA TRP A 25 -6.09 5.23 15.02
C TRP A 25 -5.69 3.81 14.63
N LYS A 26 -5.59 2.90 15.61
CA LYS A 26 -5.22 1.49 15.36
C LYS A 26 -6.17 0.79 14.39
N GLN A 27 -7.47 1.08 14.49
CA GLN A 27 -8.50 0.51 13.62
C GLN A 27 -8.76 1.36 12.38
N LYS A 28 -7.99 2.44 12.18
CA LYS A 28 -8.14 3.40 11.07
C LYS A 28 -9.56 3.99 10.99
N ILE A 29 -10.20 4.21 12.14
CA ILE A 29 -11.54 4.83 12.23
C ILE A 29 -11.43 6.33 11.93
N VAL A 30 -10.43 6.98 12.52
CA VAL A 30 -10.10 8.39 12.28
C VAL A 30 -8.96 8.49 11.26
N PRO A 31 -9.13 9.23 10.15
CA PRO A 31 -8.07 9.48 9.20
C PRO A 31 -6.87 10.16 9.86
N GLN A 32 -5.66 9.64 9.58
CA GLN A 32 -4.41 10.28 10.00
C GLN A 32 -3.42 10.45 8.84
N GLY A 33 -3.66 9.84 7.67
CA GLY A 33 -2.72 9.86 6.53
C GLY A 33 -2.45 11.25 5.98
N SER A 34 -3.43 12.14 6.07
CA SER A 34 -3.37 13.51 5.54
C SER A 34 -2.51 14.46 6.39
N THR A 35 -2.33 14.16 7.68
CA THR A 35 -1.56 14.99 8.63
C THR A 35 -0.32 14.32 9.18
N ALA A 36 -0.38 13.02 9.48
CA ALA A 36 0.71 12.23 10.04
C ALA A 36 1.48 11.49 8.93
N ASN A 37 2.08 12.27 8.04
CA ASN A 37 2.99 11.78 7.01
C ASN A 37 4.30 12.59 6.97
N CYS A 38 5.34 12.00 6.39
CA CYS A 38 6.67 12.60 6.33
C CYS A 38 6.72 13.89 5.51
N TYR A 39 5.79 14.10 4.56
CA TYR A 39 5.73 15.34 3.77
C TYR A 39 5.20 16.52 4.61
N THR A 40 4.11 16.31 5.35
CA THR A 40 3.57 17.30 6.29
C THR A 40 4.59 17.62 7.38
N ALA A 41 5.21 16.58 7.95
CA ALA A 41 6.27 16.72 8.94
C ALA A 41 7.48 17.53 8.43
N ASP A 42 7.96 17.26 7.21
CA ASP A 42 9.06 18.01 6.56
C ASP A 42 8.67 19.47 6.33
N THR A 43 7.43 19.70 5.90
CA THR A 43 6.89 21.04 5.67
C THR A 43 6.92 21.86 6.95
N TYR A 44 6.40 21.31 8.05
CA TYR A 44 6.35 22.02 9.32
C TYR A 44 7.75 22.16 9.93
N ALA A 45 8.59 21.12 9.86
CA ALA A 45 9.95 21.16 10.36
C ALA A 45 10.79 22.24 9.66
N GLY A 46 10.62 22.42 8.34
CA GLY A 46 11.29 23.50 7.61
C GLY A 46 10.87 24.89 8.04
N ILE A 47 9.57 25.10 8.27
CA ILE A 47 9.04 26.38 8.76
C ILE A 47 9.53 26.65 10.20
N VAL A 48 9.55 25.63 11.06
CA VAL A 48 10.07 25.73 12.43
C VAL A 48 11.57 26.00 12.46
N ALA A 49 12.37 25.35 11.61
CA ALA A 49 13.79 25.62 11.49
C ALA A 49 14.06 27.06 11.02
N ALA A 50 13.23 27.59 10.11
CA ALA A 50 13.30 28.99 9.69
C ALA A 50 12.95 29.95 10.84
N PHE A 51 11.94 29.62 11.64
CA PHE A 51 11.61 30.36 12.86
C PHE A 51 12.75 30.34 13.88
N PHE A 52 13.38 29.19 14.10
CA PHE A 52 14.56 29.08 14.95
C PHE A 52 15.73 29.95 14.45
N ARG A 53 15.96 30.01 13.14
CA ARG A 53 16.99 30.90 12.56
C ARG A 53 16.66 32.38 12.77
N ASP A 54 15.42 32.80 12.57
CA ASP A 54 15.01 34.18 12.86
C ASP A 54 15.23 34.54 14.36
N LEU A 55 14.94 33.61 15.28
CA LEU A 55 15.18 33.81 16.72
C LEU A 55 16.68 33.92 17.07
N ILE A 56 17.51 33.07 16.46
CA ILE A 56 18.97 33.08 16.65
C ILE A 56 19.57 34.40 16.15
N ASP A 57 19.13 34.88 14.97
CA ASP A 57 19.61 36.12 14.35
C ASP A 57 19.29 37.37 15.20
N GLU A 58 18.15 37.39 15.88
CA GLU A 58 17.77 38.47 16.81
C GLU A 58 18.51 38.39 18.17
N GLY A 59 19.06 37.22 18.52
CA GLY A 59 19.87 36.97 19.71
C GLY A 59 19.09 36.53 20.96
N ASN A 60 19.80 36.09 22.02
CA ASN A 60 19.31 35.41 23.23
C ASN A 60 17.80 35.54 23.51
N SER A 61 17.08 34.45 23.27
CA SER A 61 15.78 34.12 23.85
C SER A 61 15.95 32.96 24.82
N GLU A 62 14.97 32.76 25.70
CA GLU A 62 14.80 31.45 26.32
C GLU A 62 14.57 30.38 25.22
N PRO A 63 14.94 29.11 25.46
CA PRO A 63 14.70 28.01 24.53
C PRO A 63 13.22 27.95 24.10
N PRO A 64 12.92 27.87 22.79
CA PRO A 64 11.55 27.76 22.31
C PRO A 64 10.81 26.55 22.88
N ILE A 65 9.48 26.62 22.88
CA ILE A 65 8.62 25.48 23.18
C ILE A 65 7.67 25.22 22.01
N VAL A 66 7.68 23.99 21.51
CA VAL A 66 6.74 23.49 20.51
C VAL A 66 5.65 22.74 21.27
N ILE A 67 4.39 23.11 21.09
CA ILE A 67 3.23 22.48 21.72
C ILE A 67 2.41 21.82 20.61
N GLU A 68 2.46 20.50 20.51
CA GLU A 68 1.58 19.74 19.62
C GLU A 68 0.27 19.42 20.35
N LEU A 69 -0.84 19.92 19.81
CA LEU A 69 -2.18 19.73 20.34
C LEU A 69 -2.84 18.51 19.69
N GLY A 70 -3.34 17.59 20.51
CA GLY A 70 -4.04 16.40 20.01
C GLY A 70 -3.09 15.43 19.29
N GLY A 71 -2.00 15.05 19.96
CA GLY A 71 -0.93 14.23 19.37
C GLY A 71 -1.36 12.85 18.87
N GLY A 72 -2.55 12.37 19.25
CA GLY A 72 -3.14 11.14 18.75
C GLY A 72 -2.23 9.93 18.91
N SER A 73 -1.82 9.32 17.79
CA SER A 73 -0.90 8.17 17.81
C SER A 73 0.55 8.53 18.19
N GLY A 74 0.94 9.81 18.15
CA GLY A 74 2.31 10.29 18.29
C GLY A 74 3.16 10.15 17.02
N ARG A 75 2.58 9.62 15.93
CA ARG A 75 3.29 9.41 14.65
C ARG A 75 3.82 10.72 14.06
N PHE A 76 3.02 11.78 14.08
CA PHE A 76 3.45 13.08 13.56
C PHE A 76 4.64 13.64 14.34
N ALA A 77 4.57 13.65 15.68
CA ALA A 77 5.68 14.10 16.55
C ALA A 77 7.01 13.41 16.20
N TRP A 78 6.98 12.08 16.05
CA TRP A 78 8.16 11.31 15.68
C TRP A 78 8.70 11.71 14.30
N GLN A 79 7.83 11.78 13.30
CA GLN A 79 8.22 12.16 11.95
C GLN A 79 8.74 13.60 11.91
N PHE A 80 8.07 14.54 12.56
CA PHE A 80 8.47 15.95 12.66
C PHE A 80 9.86 16.09 13.27
N LEU A 81 10.11 15.48 14.44
CA LEU A 81 11.42 15.54 15.10
C LEU A 81 12.50 14.88 14.23
N ASN A 82 12.20 13.75 13.59
CA ASN A 82 13.12 13.11 12.66
C ASN A 82 13.46 14.02 11.47
N ARG A 83 12.47 14.70 10.87
CA ARG A 83 12.69 15.65 9.77
C ARG A 83 13.48 16.86 10.24
N LEU A 84 13.11 17.45 11.37
CA LEU A 84 13.75 18.63 11.94
C LEU A 84 15.25 18.38 12.16
N PHE A 85 15.60 17.32 12.87
CA PHE A 85 17.00 17.04 13.22
C PHE A 85 17.86 16.62 12.02
N ASN A 86 17.31 15.80 11.11
CA ASN A 86 18.13 15.18 10.07
C ASN A 86 18.13 15.94 8.73
N TYR A 87 17.19 16.88 8.51
CA TYR A 87 17.02 17.52 7.19
C TYR A 87 17.05 19.04 7.19
N HIS A 88 16.74 19.70 8.31
CA HIS A 88 16.62 21.15 8.34
C HIS A 88 17.77 21.87 9.04
N PHE A 89 18.65 21.12 9.71
CA PHE A 89 19.95 21.58 10.18
C PHE A 89 21.03 20.82 9.41
N ILE A 90 21.73 21.50 8.50
CA ILE A 90 22.77 20.91 7.63
C ILE A 90 24.09 20.75 8.38
N ASP A 91 25.04 20.00 7.82
CA ASP A 91 26.37 19.79 8.40
C ASP A 91 27.05 21.11 8.84
N GLY A 92 27.18 21.31 10.15
CA GLY A 92 27.78 22.48 10.78
C GLY A 92 26.79 23.49 11.37
N GLU A 93 25.49 23.34 11.13
CA GLU A 93 24.42 24.04 11.84
C GLU A 93 23.90 23.16 12.98
N GLU A 94 23.92 23.66 14.22
CA GLU A 94 23.31 22.96 15.36
C GLU A 94 21.86 23.41 15.53
N CYS A 95 20.95 22.46 15.72
CA CYS A 95 19.59 22.76 16.17
C CYS A 95 19.67 23.45 17.54
N PRO A 96 19.02 24.61 17.75
CA PRO A 96 19.02 25.23 19.07
C PRO A 96 18.29 24.33 20.08
N GLU A 97 18.56 24.56 21.36
CA GLU A 97 17.80 23.93 22.44
C GLU A 97 16.33 24.36 22.37
N PHE A 98 15.42 23.38 22.49
CA PHE A 98 13.98 23.61 22.55
C PHE A 98 13.29 22.46 23.30
N THR A 99 12.06 22.68 23.73
CA THR A 99 11.18 21.64 24.28
C THR A 99 10.06 21.32 23.29
N TYR A 100 9.88 20.06 22.96
CA TYR A 100 8.71 19.53 22.27
C TYR A 100 7.74 18.97 23.29
N LEU A 101 6.65 19.68 23.53
CA LEU A 101 5.56 19.29 24.41
C LEU A 101 4.48 18.60 23.58
N LEU A 102 4.45 17.27 23.60
CA LEU A 102 3.42 16.47 22.94
C LEU A 102 2.22 16.35 23.88
N THR A 103 1.06 16.87 23.45
CA THR A 103 -0.11 16.97 24.32
C THR A 103 -1.35 16.27 23.77
N ASP A 104 -2.19 15.75 24.67
CA ASP A 104 -3.51 15.24 24.36
C ASP A 104 -4.48 15.54 25.51
N ALA A 105 -5.78 15.57 25.22
CA ALA A 105 -6.81 15.57 26.26
C ALA A 105 -7.02 14.14 26.83
N ALA A 106 -6.78 13.11 26.02
CA ALA A 106 -6.97 11.72 26.38
C ALA A 106 -5.74 11.13 27.09
N GLN A 107 -5.86 10.90 28.40
CA GLN A 107 -4.79 10.30 29.22
C GLN A 107 -4.28 8.96 28.68
N ARG A 108 -5.16 8.16 28.04
CA ARG A 108 -4.79 6.87 27.42
C ARG A 108 -3.76 7.04 26.29
N ASN A 109 -3.76 8.15 25.56
CA ASN A 109 -2.77 8.43 24.51
C ASN A 109 -1.41 8.74 25.15
N ILE A 110 -1.39 9.61 26.17
CA ILE A 110 -0.19 9.97 26.93
C ILE A 110 0.47 8.73 27.56
N GLU A 111 -0.33 7.89 28.20
CA GLU A 111 0.12 6.61 28.74
C GLU A 111 0.70 5.72 27.64
N ASN A 112 0.06 5.66 26.46
CA ASN A 112 0.56 4.87 25.33
C ASN A 112 1.94 5.35 24.85
N TRP A 113 2.13 6.67 24.70
CA TRP A 113 3.40 7.25 24.26
C TRP A 113 4.54 6.97 25.23
N SER A 114 4.27 7.03 26.54
CA SER A 114 5.26 6.74 27.59
C SER A 114 5.87 5.33 27.49
N GLN A 115 5.17 4.39 26.87
CA GLN A 115 5.63 3.01 26.68
C GLN A 115 6.41 2.80 25.37
N LYS A 116 6.54 3.82 24.52
CA LYS A 116 7.20 3.70 23.21
C LYS A 116 8.70 3.84 23.37
N GLU A 117 9.46 2.80 23.00
CA GLU A 117 10.93 2.83 23.07
C GLU A 117 11.53 3.95 22.19
N ARG A 118 10.93 4.24 21.03
CA ARG A 118 11.37 5.32 20.13
C ARG A 118 11.40 6.71 20.77
N PHE A 119 10.52 6.99 21.72
CA PHE A 119 10.50 8.28 22.40
C PHE A 119 11.53 8.40 23.54
N GLN A 120 12.07 7.28 24.06
CA GLN A 120 12.97 7.32 25.21
C GLN A 120 14.23 8.18 25.00
N PRO A 121 14.95 8.10 23.86
CA PRO A 121 16.11 8.96 23.65
C PRO A 121 15.77 10.45 23.66
N LEU A 122 14.59 10.82 23.15
CA LEU A 122 14.13 12.20 23.10
C LEU A 122 13.75 12.71 24.51
N ILE A 123 13.12 11.86 25.32
CA ILE A 123 12.80 12.16 26.72
C ILE A 123 14.07 12.31 27.55
N GLU A 124 15.01 11.37 27.43
CA GLU A 124 16.29 11.39 28.15
C GLU A 124 17.16 12.61 27.80
N SER A 125 17.07 13.08 26.55
CA SER A 125 17.75 14.29 26.10
C SER A 125 17.09 15.61 26.55
N GLY A 126 15.88 15.55 27.13
CA GLY A 126 15.09 16.73 27.50
C GLY A 126 14.37 17.41 26.32
N VAL A 127 14.46 16.86 25.11
CA VAL A 127 13.77 17.38 23.92
C VAL A 127 12.27 17.13 24.00
N LEU A 128 11.83 15.96 24.48
CA LEU A 128 10.41 15.57 24.46
C LEU A 128 9.83 15.48 25.87
N GLU A 129 8.70 16.17 26.08
CA GLU A 129 7.89 16.13 27.30
C GLU A 129 6.43 15.80 26.92
N PHE A 130 5.73 15.06 27.78
CA PHE A 130 4.31 14.78 27.61
C PHE A 130 3.46 15.60 28.58
N ALA A 131 2.31 16.09 28.14
CA ALA A 131 1.38 16.80 28.99
C ALA A 131 -0.09 16.55 28.62
N GLU A 132 -0.97 16.63 29.62
CA GLU A 132 -2.41 16.70 29.38
C GLU A 132 -2.78 18.15 29.07
N LEU A 133 -3.51 18.38 27.98
CA LEU A 133 -3.96 19.71 27.59
C LEU A 133 -5.32 19.64 26.88
N TRP A 134 -6.30 20.32 27.47
CA TRP A 134 -7.60 20.55 26.87
C TRP A 134 -7.61 21.86 26.09
N VAL A 135 -8.21 21.84 24.89
CA VAL A 135 -8.47 23.06 24.14
C VAL A 135 -9.71 23.72 24.73
N GLU A 136 -9.49 24.66 25.63
CA GLU A 136 -10.54 25.40 26.33
C GLU A 136 -10.12 26.86 26.59
N PRO A 137 -11.06 27.77 26.96
CA PRO A 137 -10.75 29.19 27.12
C PRO A 137 -9.70 29.58 28.18
N ASP A 138 -9.57 28.81 29.28
CA ASP A 138 -8.53 29.01 30.32
C ASP A 138 -7.73 27.71 30.48
N PRO A 139 -6.89 27.36 29.50
CA PRO A 139 -6.29 26.04 29.43
C PRO A 139 -5.21 25.87 30.50
N VAL A 140 -5.16 24.67 31.08
CA VAL A 140 -4.10 24.24 31.99
C VAL A 140 -3.27 23.17 31.33
N ILE A 141 -1.97 23.43 31.20
CA ILE A 141 -0.98 22.49 30.68
C ILE A 141 -0.47 21.66 31.87
N LYS A 142 -0.96 20.43 32.02
CA LYS A 142 -0.59 19.58 33.15
C LYS A 142 0.64 18.76 32.79
N THR A 143 1.77 19.10 33.42
CA THR A 143 3.04 18.39 33.23
C THR A 143 3.42 17.59 34.47
N THR A 144 4.42 16.71 34.36
CA THR A 144 4.97 15.99 35.52
C THR A 144 5.72 16.92 36.48
N GLU A 145 6.20 18.07 36.00
CA GLU A 145 6.90 19.09 36.79
C GLU A 145 5.96 20.10 37.47
N GLY A 146 4.68 20.10 37.08
CA GLY A 146 3.63 20.97 37.62
C GLY A 146 2.74 21.58 36.55
N ASP A 147 1.61 22.12 36.97
CA ASP A 147 0.65 22.77 36.08
C ASP A 147 1.18 24.14 35.62
N LYS A 148 1.10 24.39 34.31
CA LYS A 148 1.50 25.65 33.68
C LYS A 148 0.28 26.27 32.97
N LYS A 149 0.20 27.59 32.96
CA LYS A 149 -0.75 28.35 32.12
C LYS A 149 -0.02 28.99 30.93
N PRO A 150 -0.73 29.33 29.84
CA PRO A 150 -0.16 30.07 28.71
C PRO A 150 0.68 31.29 29.11
N GLY A 151 0.22 32.06 30.10
CA GLY A 151 0.91 33.24 30.62
C GLY A 151 2.26 32.94 31.32
N ASP A 152 2.46 31.72 31.82
CA ASP A 152 3.74 31.29 32.40
C ASP A 152 4.82 31.06 31.32
N LEU A 153 4.41 30.96 30.06
CA LEU A 153 5.28 30.75 28.90
C LEU A 153 5.62 32.06 28.16
N LYS A 154 5.18 33.22 28.64
CA LYS A 154 5.29 34.51 27.92
C LYS A 154 6.72 34.91 27.53
N GLU A 155 7.72 34.44 28.28
CA GLU A 155 9.15 34.75 28.07
C GLU A 155 9.84 33.76 27.13
N ARG A 156 9.16 32.69 26.71
CA ARG A 156 9.65 31.68 25.77
C ARG A 156 8.95 31.80 24.42
N PRO A 157 9.68 31.81 23.28
CA PRO A 157 9.02 31.70 21.98
C PRO A 157 8.19 30.42 21.91
N VAL A 158 6.94 30.53 21.46
CA VAL A 158 6.00 29.40 21.43
C VAL A 158 5.62 29.07 19.99
N ILE A 159 5.68 27.78 19.66
CA ILE A 159 5.14 27.23 18.43
C ILE A 159 4.00 26.30 18.82
N ILE A 160 2.81 26.50 18.26
CA ILE A 160 1.67 25.60 18.44
C ILE A 160 1.47 24.83 17.14
N ILE A 161 1.36 23.51 17.22
CA ILE A 161 1.00 22.64 16.09
C ILE A 161 -0.38 22.05 16.37
N ALA A 162 -1.33 22.27 15.47
CA ALA A 162 -2.73 21.86 15.61
C ALA A 162 -3.24 21.21 14.32
N ASN A 163 -2.96 19.92 14.15
CA ASN A 163 -3.39 19.14 12.99
C ASN A 163 -4.64 18.31 13.32
N TYR A 164 -5.68 18.33 12.47
CA TYR A 164 -6.98 17.66 12.70
C TYR A 164 -7.57 17.89 14.11
N LEU A 165 -7.36 19.09 14.65
CA LEU A 165 -7.80 19.47 15.99
C LEU A 165 -9.03 20.39 15.94
N PHE A 166 -8.94 21.50 15.23
CA PHE A 166 -10.00 22.52 15.26
C PHE A 166 -11.29 22.10 14.55
N ASP A 167 -11.25 21.03 13.77
CA ASP A 167 -12.37 20.33 13.13
C ASP A 167 -12.96 19.21 14.01
N SER A 168 -12.33 18.92 15.15
CA SER A 168 -12.71 17.87 16.10
C SER A 168 -12.96 18.41 17.52
N ILE A 169 -13.21 19.73 17.65
CA ILE A 169 -13.62 20.38 18.91
C ILE A 169 -14.99 21.08 18.78
N PRO A 170 -15.68 21.34 19.91
CA PRO A 170 -16.97 22.01 19.88
C PRO A 170 -16.93 23.40 19.25
N SER A 171 -17.87 23.65 18.34
CA SER A 171 -18.03 24.91 17.63
C SER A 171 -19.51 25.32 17.59
N ASN A 172 -19.79 26.60 17.38
CA ASN A 172 -21.15 27.06 17.08
C ASN A 172 -21.34 27.20 15.57
N LEU A 173 -22.59 27.34 15.14
CA LEU A 173 -22.94 27.61 13.75
C LEU A 173 -23.89 28.79 13.70
N VAL A 174 -23.58 29.76 12.85
CA VAL A 174 -24.47 30.86 12.50
C VAL A 174 -24.73 30.85 11.00
N ARG A 175 -25.79 31.51 10.56
CA ARG A 175 -26.12 31.68 9.15
C ARG A 175 -26.11 33.15 8.80
N ILE A 176 -25.50 33.51 7.69
CA ILE A 176 -25.60 34.84 7.12
C ILE A 176 -26.71 34.82 6.07
N ARG A 177 -27.77 35.60 6.28
CA ARG A 177 -28.90 35.73 5.36
C ARG A 177 -29.42 37.15 5.34
N ASP A 178 -29.63 37.72 4.15
CA ASP A 178 -30.09 39.10 3.97
C ASP A 178 -29.27 40.13 4.78
N HIS A 179 -27.93 39.99 4.75
CA HIS A 179 -26.97 40.80 5.52
C HIS A 179 -27.15 40.77 7.05
N LYS A 180 -27.77 39.70 7.57
CA LYS A 180 -28.01 39.51 9.01
C LYS A 180 -27.47 38.17 9.48
N ILE A 181 -27.09 38.13 10.75
CA ILE A 181 -26.65 36.92 11.43
C ILE A 181 -27.87 36.26 12.07
N GLU A 182 -28.07 34.97 11.78
CA GLU A 182 -29.08 34.12 12.39
C GLU A 182 -28.42 33.02 13.23
N GLN A 183 -29.00 32.69 14.37
CA GLN A 183 -28.59 31.53 15.17
C GLN A 183 -29.06 30.26 14.49
N VAL A 184 -28.16 29.31 14.27
CA VAL A 184 -28.53 27.97 13.78
C VAL A 184 -28.77 27.04 14.97
N SER A 185 -29.85 26.29 14.89
CA SER A 185 -30.18 25.19 15.78
C SER A 185 -30.17 23.87 15.02
N MET A 186 -29.77 22.79 15.68
CA MET A 186 -29.66 21.46 15.11
C MET A 186 -30.54 20.45 15.85
N SER A 187 -31.02 19.44 15.13
CA SER A 187 -31.48 18.17 15.69
C SER A 187 -30.72 17.01 15.04
N LEU A 188 -30.41 16.00 15.85
CA LEU A 188 -29.77 14.77 15.40
C LEU A 188 -30.76 13.61 15.44
N THR A 189 -30.73 12.76 14.42
CA THR A 189 -31.47 11.50 14.35
C THR A 189 -30.54 10.37 13.98
N SER A 190 -30.65 9.23 14.66
CA SER A 190 -29.91 8.00 14.29
C SER A 190 -30.87 6.94 13.75
N SER A 191 -30.48 6.26 12.67
CA SER A 191 -31.17 5.06 12.18
C SER A 191 -30.93 3.82 13.06
N ASN A 192 -29.94 3.87 13.97
CA ASN A 192 -29.71 2.85 14.99
C ASN A 192 -30.50 3.19 16.28
N PRO A 193 -31.54 2.41 16.64
CA PRO A 193 -32.34 2.68 17.84
C PRO A 193 -31.57 2.50 19.15
N ASN A 194 -30.43 1.81 19.14
CA ASN A 194 -29.59 1.54 20.30
C ASN A 194 -28.35 2.46 20.36
N PHE A 195 -28.23 3.46 19.48
CA PHE A 195 -27.03 4.29 19.35
C PHE A 195 -26.51 4.86 20.68
N LEU A 196 -27.41 5.33 21.55
CA LEU A 196 -27.03 5.91 22.85
C LEU A 196 -26.71 4.86 23.93
N ASN A 197 -27.13 3.60 23.74
CA ASN A 197 -26.99 2.53 24.73
C ASN A 197 -25.74 1.66 24.53
N GLU A 198 -25.05 1.82 23.40
CA GLU A 198 -23.82 1.08 23.04
C GLU A 198 -22.62 2.04 22.96
N PRO A 199 -21.37 1.54 23.09
CA PRO A 199 -20.18 2.35 22.83
C PRO A 199 -20.21 2.96 21.42
N ILE A 200 -19.84 4.23 21.31
CA ILE A 200 -19.85 4.93 20.01
C ILE A 200 -18.62 4.52 19.22
N THR A 201 -18.83 3.82 18.11
CA THR A 201 -17.78 3.31 17.21
C THR A 201 -17.83 3.95 15.82
N SER A 202 -18.94 4.61 15.48
CA SER A 202 -19.14 5.32 14.22
C SER A 202 -20.35 6.26 14.34
N PHE A 203 -20.37 7.29 13.51
CA PHE A 203 -21.46 8.25 13.32
C PHE A 203 -22.25 8.04 12.03
N ALA A 204 -21.96 7.02 11.20
CA ALA A 204 -22.56 6.81 9.88
C ALA A 204 -24.09 6.57 9.89
N THR A 205 -24.67 6.35 11.08
CA THR A 205 -26.14 6.23 11.25
C THR A 205 -26.80 7.53 11.67
N VAL A 206 -26.02 8.55 12.02
CA VAL A 206 -26.46 9.86 12.50
C VAL A 206 -26.68 10.78 11.31
N THR A 207 -27.75 11.56 11.39
CA THR A 207 -28.13 12.59 10.42
C THR A 207 -28.60 13.82 11.17
N GLU A 208 -28.36 14.98 10.58
CA GLU A 208 -28.68 16.28 11.14
C GLU A 208 -29.76 17.01 10.34
N GLN A 209 -30.44 17.94 11.02
CA GLN A 209 -31.32 18.93 10.40
C GLN A 209 -31.09 20.28 11.06
N PHE A 210 -31.14 21.34 10.27
CA PHE A 210 -30.95 22.72 10.73
C PHE A 210 -32.21 23.56 10.62
N GLU A 211 -32.40 24.46 11.59
CA GLU A 211 -33.28 25.62 11.50
C GLU A 211 -32.51 26.86 11.94
N SER A 212 -32.73 27.99 11.27
CA SER A 212 -32.12 29.28 11.63
C SER A 212 -33.18 30.31 12.02
N HIS A 213 -32.86 31.13 13.02
CA HIS A 213 -33.73 32.20 13.50
C HIS A 213 -32.93 33.49 13.71
N PRO A 214 -33.55 34.67 13.52
CA PRO A 214 -32.91 35.96 13.82
C PRO A 214 -32.33 35.98 15.23
N LEU A 215 -31.08 36.40 15.34
CA LEU A 215 -30.39 36.51 16.62
C LEU A 215 -30.72 37.86 17.30
N GLU A 216 -31.07 37.83 18.58
CA GLU A 216 -31.18 39.04 19.42
C GLU A 216 -29.87 39.26 20.20
N GLY A 217 -29.11 40.30 19.83
CA GLY A 217 -27.85 40.65 20.50
C GLY A 217 -26.60 40.10 19.81
N PRO A 218 -25.44 40.16 20.49
CA PRO A 218 -24.17 39.70 19.92
C PRO A 218 -24.13 38.16 19.74
N PRO A 219 -23.56 37.63 18.64
CA PRO A 219 -23.46 36.18 18.38
C PRO A 219 -22.75 35.36 19.46
N THR A 220 -21.64 35.87 19.98
CA THR A 220 -20.79 35.18 20.96
C THR A 220 -20.64 35.97 22.26
N GLY A 221 -20.86 37.29 22.22
CA GLY A 221 -20.57 38.20 23.32
C GLY A 221 -19.08 38.52 23.45
N HIS A 222 -18.24 38.00 22.56
CA HIS A 222 -16.83 38.32 22.47
C HIS A 222 -16.62 39.45 21.46
N PRO A 223 -16.12 40.63 21.87
CA PRO A 223 -16.12 41.82 21.02
C PRO A 223 -15.35 41.63 19.69
N VAL A 224 -14.15 41.04 19.76
CA VAL A 224 -13.33 40.80 18.56
C VAL A 224 -13.97 39.78 17.61
N LEU A 225 -14.40 38.63 18.14
CA LEU A 225 -15.04 37.59 17.33
C LEU A 225 -16.36 38.07 16.73
N ASP A 226 -17.17 38.81 17.47
CA ASP A 226 -18.42 39.39 16.96
C ASP A 226 -18.17 40.43 15.87
N GLU A 227 -17.10 41.22 15.97
CA GLU A 227 -16.68 42.17 14.91
C GLU A 227 -16.30 41.42 13.62
N ILE A 228 -15.54 40.31 13.74
CA ILE A 228 -15.17 39.46 12.60
C ILE A 228 -16.43 38.85 11.98
N LEU A 229 -17.34 38.28 12.77
CA LEU A 229 -18.60 37.70 12.28
C LEU A 229 -19.48 38.75 11.59
N GLN A 230 -19.52 39.98 12.13
CA GLN A 230 -20.23 41.08 11.50
C GLN A 230 -19.62 41.46 10.15
N SER A 231 -18.31 41.33 9.97
CA SER A 231 -17.65 41.61 8.69
C SER A 231 -18.15 40.70 7.56
N TYR A 232 -18.57 39.46 7.85
CA TYR A 232 -19.12 38.54 6.85
C TYR A 232 -20.51 38.92 6.33
N THR A 233 -21.22 39.83 7.01
CA THR A 233 -22.55 40.28 6.57
C THR A 233 -22.53 41.13 5.29
N VAL A 234 -21.34 41.53 4.82
CA VAL A 234 -21.19 42.29 3.57
C VAL A 234 -21.48 41.44 2.32
N HIS A 235 -21.40 40.12 2.43
CA HIS A 235 -21.68 39.20 1.33
C HIS A 235 -23.19 39.11 1.08
N GLU A 236 -23.59 39.02 -0.20
CA GLU A 236 -25.01 38.96 -0.61
C GLU A 236 -25.58 37.53 -0.53
N GLU A 237 -24.72 36.53 -0.61
CA GLU A 237 -25.11 35.12 -0.65
C GLU A 237 -25.47 34.59 0.75
N ASP A 238 -26.22 33.48 0.76
CA ASP A 238 -26.64 32.81 1.98
C ASP A 238 -25.73 31.63 2.28
N PHE A 239 -25.10 31.63 3.46
CA PHE A 239 -24.12 30.63 3.84
C PHE A 239 -24.07 30.42 5.35
N HIS A 240 -23.55 29.26 5.75
CA HIS A 240 -23.22 28.97 7.12
C HIS A 240 -21.81 29.45 7.48
N VAL A 241 -21.63 29.89 8.72
CA VAL A 241 -20.34 30.25 9.29
C VAL A 241 -20.13 29.43 10.54
N VAL A 242 -19.14 28.54 10.51
CA VAL A 242 -18.65 27.85 11.70
C VAL A 242 -17.95 28.87 12.58
N VAL A 243 -18.31 28.88 13.87
CA VAL A 243 -17.79 29.80 14.87
C VAL A 243 -16.97 29.00 15.89
N PRO A 244 -15.64 28.91 15.74
CA PRO A 244 -14.77 28.13 16.59
C PRO A 244 -14.43 28.88 17.89
N GLU A 245 -15.45 29.26 18.67
CA GLU A 245 -15.28 30.14 19.85
C GLU A 245 -14.30 29.56 20.88
N ILE A 246 -14.34 28.25 21.12
CA ILE A 246 -13.44 27.58 22.06
C ILE A 246 -11.98 27.69 21.57
N GLY A 247 -11.72 27.33 20.30
CA GLY A 247 -10.39 27.44 19.70
C GLY A 247 -9.90 28.89 19.63
N PHE A 248 -10.80 29.84 19.36
CA PHE A 248 -10.48 31.27 19.33
C PHE A 248 -9.99 31.76 20.69
N ARG A 249 -10.72 31.47 21.76
CA ARG A 249 -10.36 31.86 23.14
C ARG A 249 -9.11 31.14 23.63
N PHE A 250 -8.95 29.86 23.27
CA PHE A 250 -7.73 29.12 23.54
C PHE A 250 -6.51 29.82 22.92
N LEU A 251 -6.55 30.16 21.63
CA LEU A 251 -5.46 30.87 20.97
C LEU A 251 -5.26 32.29 21.53
N GLU A 252 -6.35 32.97 21.88
CA GLU A 252 -6.32 34.30 22.52
C GLU A 252 -5.51 34.28 23.83
N SER A 253 -5.65 33.22 24.64
CA SER A 253 -4.93 33.05 25.91
C SER A 253 -3.39 33.05 25.76
N PHE A 254 -2.90 32.79 24.55
CA PHE A 254 -1.48 32.81 24.23
C PHE A 254 -1.00 34.17 23.71
N LEU A 255 -1.85 35.04 23.15
CA LEU A 255 -1.40 36.24 22.42
C LEU A 255 -0.65 37.26 23.27
N ASP A 256 -0.96 37.36 24.56
CA ASP A 256 -0.29 38.28 25.48
C ASP A 256 1.08 37.75 25.92
N ARG A 257 2.13 38.02 25.14
CA ARG A 257 3.49 37.51 25.42
C ARG A 257 4.62 38.47 25.06
N ASP A 258 5.78 38.24 25.66
CA ASP A 258 6.99 39.06 25.42
C ASP A 258 7.76 38.60 24.19
N THR A 259 7.68 37.32 23.84
CA THR A 259 8.39 36.67 22.72
C THR A 259 7.46 36.32 21.55
N PRO A 260 8.00 35.94 20.37
CA PRO A 260 7.17 35.58 19.22
C PRO A 260 6.35 34.29 19.40
N LEU A 261 5.23 34.22 18.68
CA LEU A 261 4.37 33.03 18.54
C LEU A 261 4.27 32.59 17.10
N MET A 262 4.25 31.28 16.89
CA MET A 262 3.81 30.68 15.64
C MET A 262 2.72 29.65 15.90
N LEU A 263 1.69 29.61 15.05
CA LEU A 263 0.74 28.50 14.94
C LEU A 263 0.91 27.88 13.56
N LEU A 264 1.05 26.56 13.53
CA LEU A 264 0.94 25.73 12.34
C LEU A 264 -0.31 24.88 12.51
N CYS A 265 -1.29 25.04 11.64
CA CYS A 265 -2.51 24.22 11.70
C CYS A 265 -2.86 23.67 10.33
N GLY A 266 -3.45 22.49 10.33
CA GLY A 266 -3.89 21.77 9.14
C GLY A 266 -5.12 20.91 9.46
N GLY A 267 -6.14 20.94 8.61
CA GLY A 267 -7.36 20.16 8.82
C GLY A 267 -8.49 20.58 7.91
N LEU A 268 -9.69 20.05 8.15
CA LEU A 268 -10.90 20.45 7.45
C LEU A 268 -11.20 21.90 7.81
N GLY A 269 -11.27 22.79 6.81
CA GLY A 269 -11.60 24.16 7.12
C GLY A 269 -11.50 25.17 5.99
N PHE A 270 -12.07 26.34 6.29
CA PHE A 270 -12.16 27.49 5.41
C PHE A 270 -11.04 28.48 5.74
N SER A 271 -10.19 28.75 4.75
CA SER A 271 -9.11 29.72 4.79
C SER A 271 -9.56 31.12 4.36
N HIS A 272 -10.66 31.20 3.59
CA HIS A 272 -11.21 32.43 3.05
C HIS A 272 -12.75 32.45 3.11
N PRO A 273 -13.41 33.62 3.33
CA PRO A 273 -14.87 33.69 3.40
C PRO A 273 -15.62 33.26 2.14
N ASP A 274 -14.98 33.37 0.97
CA ASP A 274 -15.56 32.91 -0.31
C ASP A 274 -15.74 31.37 -0.38
N GLU A 275 -15.15 30.62 0.55
CA GLU A 275 -15.28 29.17 0.66
C GLU A 275 -16.48 28.77 1.55
N PHE A 276 -17.17 29.73 2.18
CA PHE A 276 -18.35 29.44 3.00
C PHE A 276 -19.55 29.05 2.13
N GLU A 277 -20.26 28.01 2.53
CA GLU A 277 -21.38 27.46 1.78
C GLU A 277 -22.61 27.25 2.65
N LEU A 278 -23.76 27.00 2.02
CA LEU A 278 -25.01 26.66 2.72
C LEU A 278 -25.11 25.18 3.10
N GLU A 279 -24.25 24.32 2.53
CA GLU A 279 -24.21 22.90 2.86
C GLU A 279 -23.86 22.67 4.34
N SER A 280 -24.08 21.45 4.81
CA SER A 280 -23.72 21.10 6.19
C SER A 280 -22.21 21.11 6.33
N PRO A 281 -21.64 21.86 7.29
CA PRO A 281 -20.22 21.78 7.55
C PRO A 281 -19.86 20.56 8.39
N PHE A 282 -20.82 19.71 8.79
CA PHE A 282 -20.56 18.53 9.63
C PHE A 282 -20.40 17.27 8.78
N ILE A 283 -19.48 16.41 9.21
CA ILE A 283 -19.25 15.08 8.64
C ILE A 283 -19.65 14.05 9.68
N PHE A 284 -20.63 13.20 9.38
CA PHE A 284 -21.05 12.07 10.20
C PHE A 284 -20.77 10.75 9.46
N ASP A 285 -19.62 10.12 9.72
CA ASP A 285 -19.18 8.89 9.04
C ASP A 285 -18.58 7.89 10.06
N SER A 286 -17.45 7.22 9.78
CA SER A 286 -16.70 6.45 10.78
C SER A 286 -16.30 7.30 11.98
N TYR A 287 -16.18 8.62 11.80
CA TYR A 287 -15.91 9.63 12.81
C TYR A 287 -16.86 10.84 12.67
N PHE A 288 -16.81 11.77 13.62
CA PHE A 288 -17.52 13.05 13.54
C PHE A 288 -16.50 14.20 13.51
N ALA A 289 -16.65 15.09 12.53
CA ALA A 289 -15.83 16.29 12.37
C ALA A 289 -16.63 17.42 11.73
N HIS A 290 -16.02 18.60 11.59
CA HIS A 290 -16.59 19.73 10.86
C HIS A 290 -15.54 20.59 10.17
N TYR A 291 -15.92 21.31 9.12
CA TYR A 291 -15.05 22.29 8.48
C TYR A 291 -14.87 23.52 9.39
N SER A 292 -13.69 23.67 9.98
CA SER A 292 -13.38 24.76 10.89
C SER A 292 -13.16 26.09 10.16
N ASN A 293 -13.27 27.21 10.87
CA ASN A 293 -13.08 28.55 10.29
C ASN A 293 -11.68 29.10 10.59
N PHE A 294 -10.70 28.76 9.75
CA PHE A 294 -9.32 29.23 9.93
C PHE A 294 -9.15 30.71 9.59
N HIS A 295 -10.02 31.28 8.76
CA HIS A 295 -10.04 32.72 8.52
C HIS A 295 -10.25 33.53 9.81
N VAL A 296 -11.11 33.05 10.72
CA VAL A 296 -11.31 33.69 12.05
C VAL A 296 -10.00 33.72 12.87
N PHE A 297 -9.19 32.66 12.80
CA PHE A 297 -7.87 32.66 13.45
C PHE A 297 -6.88 33.60 12.76
N ALA A 298 -6.95 33.73 11.42
CA ALA A 298 -6.12 34.66 10.68
C ALA A 298 -6.41 36.11 11.08
N GLU A 299 -7.70 36.44 11.22
CA GLU A 299 -8.14 37.75 11.70
C GLU A 299 -7.73 38.01 13.15
N LEU A 300 -7.78 37.00 14.02
CA LEU A 300 -7.26 37.09 15.39
C LEU A 300 -5.79 37.50 15.41
N PHE A 301 -4.95 36.82 14.61
CA PHE A 301 -3.52 37.15 14.52
C PHE A 301 -3.32 38.54 13.88
N ARG A 302 -4.02 38.86 12.78
CA ARG A 302 -3.92 40.14 12.07
C ARG A 302 -4.24 41.32 12.98
N LEU A 303 -5.33 41.23 13.76
CA LEU A 303 -5.75 42.28 14.70
C LEU A 303 -4.75 42.49 15.84
N ASN A 304 -3.90 41.51 16.13
CA ASN A 304 -2.82 41.59 17.10
C ASN A 304 -1.45 41.92 16.47
N GLY A 305 -1.40 42.29 15.19
CA GLY A 305 -0.17 42.65 14.49
C GLY A 305 0.61 41.47 13.90
N GLY A 306 0.01 40.29 13.89
CA GLY A 306 0.53 39.08 13.25
C GLY A 306 0.24 39.00 11.75
N GLN A 307 0.69 37.91 11.15
CA GLN A 307 0.54 37.58 9.73
C GLN A 307 0.19 36.11 9.55
N THR A 308 -0.57 35.79 8.51
CA THR A 308 -0.93 34.42 8.16
C THR A 308 -0.54 34.12 6.71
N GLN A 309 0.00 32.93 6.49
CA GLN A 309 0.26 32.36 5.18
C GLN A 309 -0.49 31.03 5.08
N PHE A 310 -1.58 31.00 4.31
CA PHE A 310 -2.24 29.77 3.91
C PHE A 310 -1.55 29.14 2.68
N GLN A 311 -1.92 27.91 2.38
CA GLN A 311 -1.65 27.32 1.08
C GLN A 311 -2.22 28.17 -0.07
N ARG A 312 -1.55 28.16 -1.23
CA ARG A 312 -1.97 28.99 -2.37
C ARG A 312 -3.25 28.50 -3.03
N HIS A 313 -3.38 27.18 -3.15
CA HIS A 313 -4.53 26.53 -3.75
C HIS A 313 -5.41 26.04 -2.60
N GLY A 314 -6.49 26.79 -2.32
CA GLY A 314 -7.44 26.42 -1.27
C GLY A 314 -8.11 25.09 -1.58
N ASP A 315 -8.20 24.23 -0.56
CA ASP A 315 -8.98 23.00 -0.56
C ASP A 315 -9.58 22.88 0.84
N THR A 316 -10.90 22.86 0.94
CA THR A 316 -11.60 22.80 2.22
C THR A 316 -11.45 21.43 2.89
N ASN A 317 -11.19 20.37 2.11
CA ASN A 317 -10.90 19.03 2.64
C ASN A 317 -9.60 19.00 3.45
N PHE A 318 -8.68 19.93 3.16
CA PHE A 318 -7.52 20.17 3.98
C PHE A 318 -6.92 21.56 3.73
N SER A 319 -7.24 22.50 4.61
CA SER A 319 -6.58 23.78 4.65
C SER A 319 -5.42 23.72 5.64
N CYS A 320 -4.24 24.21 5.26
CA CYS A 320 -3.14 24.42 6.17
C CYS A 320 -2.57 25.84 6.11
N GLY A 321 -2.04 26.31 7.24
CA GLY A 321 -1.52 27.66 7.35
C GLY A 321 -0.50 27.85 8.47
N ALA A 322 0.38 28.82 8.24
CA ALA A 322 1.33 29.33 9.23
C ALA A 322 0.92 30.74 9.67
N PHE A 323 0.66 30.90 10.97
CA PHE A 323 0.25 32.14 11.60
C PHE A 323 1.39 32.58 12.51
N THR A 324 1.83 33.82 12.39
CA THR A 324 2.98 34.34 13.11
C THR A 324 2.61 35.63 13.81
N LEU A 325 3.09 35.81 15.03
CA LEU A 325 2.87 36.99 15.84
C LEU A 325 4.22 37.43 16.43
N PRO A 326 4.68 38.67 16.16
CA PRO A 326 5.83 39.24 16.85
C PRO A 326 5.58 39.35 18.35
N GLY A 327 6.65 39.24 19.15
CA GLY A 327 6.56 39.51 20.59
C GLY A 327 6.53 41.00 20.91
N LYS A 328 6.61 41.34 22.19
CA LYS A 328 6.73 42.72 22.67
C LYS A 328 8.19 43.17 22.78
N GLY A 329 8.39 44.47 23.01
CA GLY A 329 9.71 45.04 23.25
C GLY A 329 10.63 44.82 22.05
N LYS A 330 11.80 44.19 22.28
CA LYS A 330 12.78 43.93 21.20
C LYS A 330 12.19 43.08 20.06
N TRP A 331 11.26 42.19 20.37
CA TRP A 331 10.68 41.26 19.39
C TRP A 331 9.61 41.87 18.49
N SER A 332 9.18 43.11 18.75
CA SER A 332 8.13 43.76 17.94
C SER A 332 8.56 44.04 16.50
N GLU A 333 9.87 44.10 16.24
CA GLU A 333 10.46 44.44 14.93
C GLU A 333 11.13 43.24 14.22
N ILE A 334 11.12 42.03 14.81
CA ILE A 334 11.87 40.85 14.31
C ILE A 334 11.54 40.47 12.86
N GLY A 335 10.33 40.78 12.40
CA GLY A 335 9.92 40.63 11.01
C GLY A 335 9.90 39.20 10.44
N LEU A 336 10.40 38.18 11.16
CA LEU A 336 10.34 36.74 10.85
C LEU A 336 10.57 36.46 9.36
N LYS A 337 11.71 36.92 8.82
CA LYS A 337 11.92 36.97 7.36
C LYS A 337 12.12 35.57 6.80
N GLU A 338 12.91 34.75 7.47
CA GLU A 338 13.19 33.38 7.05
C GLU A 338 11.91 32.54 7.17
N THR A 339 11.18 32.67 8.29
CA THR A 339 9.90 31.99 8.53
C THR A 339 8.90 32.30 7.42
N ARG A 340 8.69 33.59 7.11
CA ARG A 340 7.72 33.99 6.07
C ARG A 340 8.13 33.52 4.69
N ARG A 341 9.42 33.58 4.36
CA ARG A 341 9.94 33.09 3.08
C ARG A 341 9.70 31.59 2.94
N ASP A 342 10.01 30.81 3.98
CA ASP A 342 9.94 29.36 3.90
C ASP A 342 8.49 28.86 3.98
N ALA A 343 7.63 29.47 4.81
CA ALA A 343 6.18 29.21 4.79
C ALA A 343 5.57 29.51 3.42
N ALA A 344 5.87 30.68 2.85
CA ALA A 344 5.39 31.05 1.52
C ALA A 344 5.99 30.20 0.39
N ARG A 345 7.13 29.54 0.59
CA ARG A 345 7.71 28.63 -0.40
C ARG A 345 7.09 27.25 -0.31
N MET A 346 6.96 26.71 0.90
CA MET A 346 6.56 25.32 1.13
C MET A 346 5.04 25.13 1.00
N LEU A 347 4.23 26.17 1.23
CA LEU A 347 2.78 26.11 1.09
C LEU A 347 2.26 26.57 -0.30
N LYS A 348 3.14 26.91 -1.25
CA LYS A 348 2.75 27.62 -2.48
C LYS A 348 2.40 26.77 -3.69
N GLU A 349 3.12 25.68 -3.93
CA GLU A 349 2.97 24.90 -5.19
C GLU A 349 2.52 23.47 -4.94
N PHE A 350 2.98 22.85 -3.85
CA PHE A 350 2.67 21.47 -3.52
C PHE A 350 2.51 21.35 -2.01
N CYS A 351 1.26 21.24 -1.56
CA CYS A 351 0.88 21.32 -0.16
C CYS A 351 0.80 19.92 0.51
N PRO A 352 0.70 19.87 1.85
CA PRO A 352 0.51 18.61 2.59
C PRO A 352 -0.62 17.72 2.08
N TYR A 353 -1.74 18.29 1.60
CA TYR A 353 -2.86 17.50 1.11
C TYR A 353 -2.60 16.87 -0.26
N ASP A 354 -1.96 17.61 -1.17
CA ASP A 354 -1.54 17.05 -2.46
C ASP A 354 -0.64 15.82 -2.26
N ALA A 355 0.20 15.82 -1.22
CA ALA A 355 1.06 14.69 -0.88
C ALA A 355 0.27 13.46 -0.45
N HIS A 356 -0.84 13.66 0.26
CA HIS A 356 -1.75 12.61 0.69
C HIS A 356 -2.48 11.99 -0.50
N GLU A 357 -3.11 12.81 -1.35
CA GLU A 357 -3.79 12.35 -2.57
C GLU A 357 -2.84 11.57 -3.50
N LEU A 358 -1.60 12.04 -3.66
CA LEU A 358 -0.60 11.30 -4.42
C LEU A 358 -0.15 10.00 -3.74
N SER A 359 -0.14 9.94 -2.42
CA SER A 359 0.18 8.70 -1.70
C SER A 359 -0.90 7.64 -1.92
N GLU A 360 -2.18 8.02 -1.90
CA GLU A 360 -3.28 7.11 -2.23
C GLU A 360 -3.19 6.63 -3.68
N MET A 361 -2.95 7.54 -4.63
CA MET A 361 -2.74 7.18 -6.03
C MET A 361 -1.55 6.20 -6.20
N ILE A 362 -0.45 6.39 -5.46
CA ILE A 362 0.71 5.48 -5.50
C ILE A 362 0.30 4.08 -5.02
N GLU A 363 -0.45 3.97 -3.93
CA GLU A 363 -0.94 2.68 -3.43
C GLU A 363 -1.81 1.96 -4.46
N GLU A 364 -2.66 2.69 -5.20
CA GLU A 364 -3.55 2.14 -6.22
C GLU A 364 -2.86 1.76 -7.54
N SER A 365 -1.74 2.41 -7.87
CA SER A 365 -1.08 2.27 -9.19
C SER A 365 0.29 1.56 -9.15
N ILE A 366 0.68 1.04 -7.99
CA ILE A 366 2.03 0.46 -7.78
C ILE A 366 2.37 -0.68 -8.74
N ASP A 367 1.38 -1.50 -9.13
CA ASP A 367 1.58 -2.67 -9.99
C ASP A 367 1.95 -2.29 -11.45
N GLU A 368 1.62 -1.07 -11.88
CA GLU A 368 1.97 -0.55 -13.21
C GLU A 368 3.24 0.30 -13.23
N ALA A 369 3.86 0.52 -12.06
CA ALA A 369 5.02 1.39 -11.92
C ALA A 369 6.28 0.79 -12.58
N SER A 370 7.26 1.64 -12.88
CA SER A 370 8.65 1.23 -13.10
C SER A 370 9.46 1.40 -11.82
N ILE A 371 10.57 0.68 -11.68
CA ILE A 371 11.46 0.85 -10.51
C ILE A 371 11.94 2.31 -10.34
N ARG A 372 12.11 3.03 -11.45
CA ARG A 372 12.47 4.45 -11.43
C ARG A 372 11.34 5.32 -10.88
N GLN A 373 10.09 5.00 -11.16
CA GLN A 373 8.93 5.68 -10.57
C GLN A 373 8.85 5.40 -9.07
N VAL A 374 9.02 4.15 -8.63
CA VAL A 374 9.09 3.80 -7.20
C VAL A 374 10.16 4.59 -6.47
N GLN A 375 11.37 4.66 -7.03
CA GLN A 375 12.44 5.47 -6.46
C GLN A 375 12.09 6.97 -6.41
N ALA A 376 11.39 7.49 -7.42
CA ALA A 376 10.94 8.87 -7.44
C ALA A 376 9.87 9.13 -6.38
N TRP A 377 8.87 8.24 -6.27
CA TRP A 377 7.78 8.30 -5.31
C TRP A 377 8.27 8.29 -3.87
N MET A 378 9.22 7.42 -3.55
CA MET A 378 9.86 7.37 -2.23
C MET A 378 10.57 8.69 -1.86
N ARG A 379 11.33 9.30 -2.79
CA ARG A 379 11.97 10.60 -2.53
C ARG A 379 10.95 11.73 -2.41
N PHE A 380 9.93 11.68 -3.25
CA PHE A 380 8.84 12.64 -3.29
C PHE A 380 8.03 12.63 -1.98
N SER A 381 7.68 11.45 -1.46
CA SER A 381 6.99 11.25 -0.18
C SER A 381 7.86 11.52 1.05
N LYS A 382 9.10 12.00 0.86
CA LYS A 382 10.08 12.21 1.93
C LYS A 382 10.41 10.92 2.70
N PHE A 383 10.42 9.81 1.97
CA PHE A 383 10.62 8.46 2.48
C PHE A 383 9.52 8.03 3.45
N ASP A 384 8.27 8.45 3.23
CA ASP A 384 7.15 8.09 4.12
C ASP A 384 7.02 6.55 4.24
N PRO A 385 6.91 6.01 5.48
CA PRO A 385 6.80 4.58 5.70
C PRO A 385 5.61 3.91 5.00
N ALA A 386 4.47 4.59 4.86
CA ALA A 386 3.28 4.01 4.20
C ALA A 386 3.54 3.83 2.69
N VAL A 387 4.07 4.87 2.04
CA VAL A 387 4.49 4.80 0.63
C VAL A 387 5.57 3.74 0.43
N ALA A 388 6.52 3.63 1.36
CA ALA A 388 7.54 2.59 1.32
C ALA A 388 6.95 1.19 1.45
N GLU A 389 6.04 0.97 2.40
CA GLU A 389 5.38 -0.32 2.58
C GLU A 389 4.60 -0.75 1.33
N ALA A 390 3.89 0.20 0.69
CA ALA A 390 3.23 -0.05 -0.59
C ALA A 390 4.23 -0.47 -1.68
N CYS A 391 5.37 0.23 -1.76
CA CYS A 391 6.41 -0.04 -2.75
C CYS A 391 7.14 -1.37 -2.55
N LEU A 392 7.22 -1.91 -1.32
CA LEU A 392 8.00 -3.13 -1.02
C LEU A 392 7.60 -4.32 -1.89
N LYS A 393 6.29 -4.55 -2.07
CA LYS A 393 5.78 -5.69 -2.85
C LYS A 393 6.31 -5.68 -4.28
N PHE A 394 6.24 -4.52 -4.92
CA PHE A 394 6.72 -4.34 -6.28
C PHE A 394 8.25 -4.39 -6.37
N VAL A 395 8.98 -3.85 -5.38
CA VAL A 395 10.45 -3.95 -5.33
C VAL A 395 10.90 -5.41 -5.28
N PHE A 396 10.27 -6.26 -4.47
CA PHE A 396 10.59 -7.69 -4.45
C PHE A 396 10.34 -8.34 -5.81
N TYR A 397 9.20 -8.06 -6.43
CA TYR A 397 8.90 -8.56 -7.78
C TYR A 397 9.99 -8.17 -8.78
N GLN A 398 10.42 -6.91 -8.80
CA GLN A 398 11.47 -6.45 -9.73
C GLN A 398 12.84 -7.07 -9.47
N ILE A 399 13.21 -7.28 -8.19
CA ILE A 399 14.45 -8.00 -7.82
C ILE A 399 14.39 -9.43 -8.35
N GLU A 400 13.25 -10.12 -8.19
CA GLU A 400 13.08 -11.50 -8.69
C GLU A 400 13.14 -11.60 -10.22
N GLN A 401 12.65 -10.58 -10.94
CA GLN A 401 12.73 -10.51 -12.40
C GLN A 401 14.13 -10.21 -12.93
N GLY A 402 15.10 -9.89 -12.06
CA GLY A 402 16.48 -9.61 -12.44
C GLY A 402 16.64 -8.31 -13.24
N GLU A 403 15.91 -7.26 -12.86
CA GLU A 403 15.93 -5.98 -13.55
C GLU A 403 17.32 -5.30 -13.46
N ASP A 404 17.97 -5.07 -14.61
CA ASP A 404 19.37 -4.61 -14.72
C ASP A 404 19.64 -3.20 -14.13
N TYR A 405 18.60 -2.45 -13.76
CA TYR A 405 18.68 -1.05 -13.31
C TYR A 405 18.47 -0.85 -11.81
N ILE A 406 18.44 -1.93 -11.02
CA ILE A 406 18.28 -1.82 -9.57
C ILE A 406 19.60 -1.43 -8.90
N ASP A 407 19.66 -0.21 -8.36
CA ASP A 407 20.74 0.22 -7.46
C ASP A 407 20.43 -0.27 -6.04
N GLU A 408 21.06 -1.37 -5.65
CA GLU A 408 20.88 -2.03 -4.34
C GLU A 408 21.25 -1.11 -3.16
N ILE A 409 22.28 -0.27 -3.31
CA ILE A 409 22.71 0.66 -2.26
C ILE A 409 21.63 1.71 -2.07
N GLN A 410 21.15 2.30 -3.17
CA GLN A 410 20.09 3.29 -3.10
C GLN A 410 18.81 2.70 -2.50
N LEU A 411 18.41 1.47 -2.89
CA LEU A 411 17.25 0.82 -2.27
C LEU A 411 17.44 0.64 -0.76
N TYR A 412 18.60 0.12 -0.34
CA TYR A 412 18.92 -0.03 1.07
C TYR A 412 18.78 1.30 1.84
N GLU A 413 19.40 2.36 1.34
CA GLU A 413 19.36 3.69 1.98
C GLU A 413 17.93 4.21 2.10
N MET A 414 17.14 4.11 1.04
CA MET A 414 15.76 4.60 0.99
C MET A 414 14.85 3.89 1.99
N PHE A 415 14.90 2.55 2.04
CA PHE A 415 14.05 1.78 2.95
C PHE A 415 14.51 1.86 4.41
N MET A 416 15.81 1.98 4.66
CA MET A 416 16.31 2.26 6.01
C MET A 416 15.88 3.65 6.49
N GLU A 417 15.87 4.64 5.60
CA GLU A 417 15.40 5.99 5.94
C GLU A 417 13.90 6.02 6.24
N SER A 418 13.10 5.29 5.47
CA SER A 418 11.69 5.07 5.80
C SER A 418 11.51 4.33 7.14
N TYR A 419 12.33 3.32 7.43
CA TYR A 419 12.26 2.60 8.71
C TYR A 419 12.62 3.47 9.92
N ARG A 420 13.56 4.42 9.76
CA ARG A 420 13.84 5.43 10.81
C ARG A 420 12.64 6.34 11.04
N SER A 421 11.94 6.71 9.98
CA SER A 421 10.74 7.56 10.05
C SER A 421 9.49 6.81 10.51
N PHE A 422 9.52 5.48 10.57
CA PHE A 422 8.41 4.66 11.03
C PHE A 422 8.16 4.82 12.54
N PHE A 423 6.88 4.95 12.90
CA PHE A 423 6.43 4.99 14.29
C PHE A 423 5.24 4.05 14.48
N PRO A 424 5.25 3.17 15.50
CA PRO A 424 4.16 2.23 15.74
C PRO A 424 2.92 2.95 16.29
N ASP A 425 1.93 3.18 15.44
CA ASP A 425 0.66 3.84 15.76
C ASP A 425 -0.37 2.95 16.46
N GLY A 426 0.00 1.70 16.75
CA GLY A 426 -0.85 0.69 17.39
C GLY A 426 -1.39 -0.36 16.42
N SER A 427 -1.31 -0.13 15.12
CA SER A 427 -1.58 -1.14 14.09
C SER A 427 -0.53 -2.28 14.12
N PRO A 428 -0.84 -3.48 13.60
CA PRO A 428 0.14 -4.54 13.47
C PRO A 428 1.35 -4.09 12.64
N VAL A 429 2.54 -4.20 13.22
CA VAL A 429 3.77 -3.78 12.56
C VAL A 429 4.31 -4.92 11.70
N SER A 430 4.30 -4.74 10.37
CA SER A 430 4.88 -5.65 9.36
C SER A 430 6.03 -5.03 8.57
N PHE A 431 6.09 -3.70 8.51
CA PHE A 431 7.06 -2.96 7.70
C PHE A 431 8.52 -3.31 8.02
N ASP A 432 8.84 -3.53 9.29
CA ASP A 432 10.17 -3.94 9.75
C ASP A 432 10.63 -5.28 9.15
N CYS A 433 9.70 -6.23 9.02
CA CYS A 433 9.96 -7.53 8.41
C CYS A 433 10.25 -7.37 6.92
N GLY A 434 9.48 -6.55 6.21
CA GLY A 434 9.68 -6.28 4.79
C GLY A 434 11.03 -5.61 4.50
N VAL A 435 11.46 -4.65 5.33
CA VAL A 435 12.80 -4.03 5.19
C VAL A 435 13.93 -5.04 5.49
N ALA A 436 13.76 -5.93 6.47
CA ALA A 436 14.73 -7.00 6.73
C ALA A 436 14.80 -8.03 5.60
N GLU A 437 13.66 -8.42 5.02
CA GLU A 437 13.58 -9.29 3.85
C GLU A 437 14.24 -8.64 2.63
N LEU A 438 14.04 -7.33 2.42
CA LEU A 438 14.71 -6.59 1.36
C LEU A 438 16.23 -6.64 1.54
N CYS A 439 16.71 -6.40 2.76
CA CYS A 439 18.13 -6.54 3.09
C CYS A 439 18.66 -7.94 2.75
N LEU A 440 17.89 -9.01 3.00
CA LEU A 440 18.29 -10.36 2.60
C LEU A 440 18.30 -10.55 1.08
N ALA A 441 17.34 -9.96 0.37
CA ALA A 441 17.24 -10.07 -1.09
C ALA A 441 18.45 -9.43 -1.80
N ILE A 442 18.93 -8.30 -1.31
CA ILE A 442 20.11 -7.59 -1.84
C ILE A 442 21.44 -8.04 -1.18
N GLY A 443 21.44 -9.08 -0.35
CA GLY A 443 22.65 -9.67 0.23
C GLY A 443 23.20 -9.02 1.52
N TYR A 444 22.49 -8.07 2.12
CA TYR A 444 22.86 -7.32 3.33
C TYR A 444 22.48 -8.10 4.62
N ASN A 445 22.93 -9.35 4.71
CA ASN A 445 22.52 -10.30 5.77
C ASN A 445 22.80 -9.81 7.20
N ALA A 446 23.91 -9.10 7.43
CA ALA A 446 24.27 -8.59 8.75
C ALA A 446 23.33 -7.46 9.22
N HIS A 447 22.93 -6.58 8.29
CA HIS A 447 21.97 -5.52 8.57
C HIS A 447 20.57 -6.09 8.81
N ALA A 448 20.15 -7.08 8.00
CA ALA A 448 18.90 -7.81 8.23
C ALA A 448 18.86 -8.43 9.64
N LEU A 449 19.96 -9.04 10.10
CA LEU A 449 20.06 -9.59 11.45
C LEU A 449 19.92 -8.52 12.54
N GLN A 450 20.59 -7.39 12.38
CA GLN A 450 20.54 -6.30 13.34
C GLN A 450 19.13 -5.74 13.42
N LEU A 451 18.53 -5.43 12.27
CA LEU A 451 17.18 -4.88 12.16
C LEU A 451 16.16 -5.81 12.82
N ILE A 452 16.13 -7.10 12.42
CA ILE A 452 15.11 -8.01 12.93
C ILE A 452 15.26 -8.28 14.43
N LYS A 453 16.48 -8.24 14.97
CA LYS A 453 16.71 -8.35 16.42
C LYS A 453 16.21 -7.12 17.16
N GLN A 454 16.56 -5.93 16.67
CA GLN A 454 16.11 -4.67 17.25
C GLN A 454 14.59 -4.54 17.18
N SER A 455 13.99 -4.85 16.03
CA SER A 455 12.54 -4.78 15.85
C SER A 455 11.79 -5.83 16.67
N THR A 456 12.36 -7.03 16.87
CA THR A 456 11.78 -8.04 17.77
C THR A 456 11.85 -7.60 19.23
N GLN A 457 12.91 -6.89 19.63
CA GLN A 457 13.01 -6.32 20.97
C GLN A 457 11.98 -5.21 21.16
N GLU A 458 11.89 -4.30 20.19
CA GLU A 458 11.03 -3.11 20.24
C GLU A 458 9.53 -3.46 20.14
N PHE A 459 9.16 -4.30 19.18
CA PHE A 459 7.76 -4.59 18.84
C PHE A 459 7.28 -5.96 19.32
N GLY A 460 8.15 -6.72 19.99
CA GLY A 460 7.88 -8.08 20.42
C GLY A 460 7.92 -9.12 19.29
N PRO A 461 7.94 -10.41 19.65
CA PRO A 461 7.97 -11.50 18.67
C PRO A 461 6.63 -11.65 17.95
N SER A 462 6.69 -11.86 16.64
CA SER A 462 5.56 -12.29 15.80
C SER A 462 5.98 -13.50 14.96
N ALA A 463 5.01 -14.25 14.42
CA ALA A 463 5.32 -15.36 13.52
C ALA A 463 6.19 -14.88 12.34
N GLN A 464 5.83 -13.75 11.72
CA GLN A 464 6.60 -13.14 10.64
C GLN A 464 8.02 -12.76 11.07
N ARG A 465 8.23 -12.07 12.22
CA ARG A 465 9.58 -11.70 12.68
C ARG A 465 10.47 -12.91 12.94
N LEU A 466 9.92 -13.95 13.57
CA LEU A 466 10.65 -15.18 13.85
C LEU A 466 10.98 -15.94 12.55
N PHE A 467 10.08 -15.94 11.58
CA PHE A 467 10.35 -16.50 10.25
C PHE A 467 11.45 -15.73 9.51
N VAL A 468 11.39 -14.40 9.46
CA VAL A 468 12.45 -13.58 8.85
C VAL A 468 13.77 -13.83 9.55
N HIS A 469 13.79 -13.89 10.88
CA HIS A 469 14.99 -14.22 11.65
C HIS A 469 15.52 -15.63 11.30
N ALA A 470 14.65 -16.62 11.08
CA ALA A 470 15.05 -17.95 10.59
C ALA A 470 15.70 -17.88 9.20
N LEU A 471 15.16 -17.07 8.28
CA LEU A 471 15.76 -16.84 6.95
C LEU A 471 17.15 -16.22 7.07
N VAL A 472 17.33 -15.23 7.95
CA VAL A 472 18.65 -14.62 8.22
C VAL A 472 19.63 -15.69 8.71
N MET A 473 19.22 -16.54 9.67
CA MET A 473 20.09 -17.60 10.20
C MET A 473 20.49 -18.62 9.13
N LEU A 474 19.59 -18.97 8.21
CA LEU A 474 19.92 -19.82 7.06
C LEU A 474 20.95 -19.20 6.14
N ARG A 475 20.82 -17.91 5.82
CA ARG A 475 21.80 -17.17 5.00
C ARG A 475 23.18 -17.13 5.66
N LEU A 476 23.23 -17.11 6.98
CA LEU A 476 24.46 -17.15 7.76
C LEU A 476 25.00 -18.57 8.02
N GLY A 477 24.38 -19.60 7.43
CA GLY A 477 24.81 -21.00 7.56
C GLY A 477 24.47 -21.64 8.92
N LYS A 478 23.64 -21.00 9.74
CA LYS A 478 23.23 -21.46 11.08
C LYS A 478 21.93 -22.25 11.02
N SER A 479 22.01 -23.42 10.38
CA SER A 479 20.85 -24.27 10.05
C SER A 479 20.01 -24.67 11.27
N ASP A 480 20.65 -25.05 12.39
CA ASP A 480 19.95 -25.51 13.59
C ASP A 480 19.20 -24.36 14.28
N GLU A 481 19.82 -23.18 14.39
CA GLU A 481 19.18 -21.98 14.94
C GLU A 481 17.98 -21.57 14.09
N ALA A 482 18.10 -21.64 12.76
CA ALA A 482 17.00 -21.35 11.85
C ALA A 482 15.82 -22.31 12.01
N HIS A 483 16.07 -23.61 12.19
CA HIS A 483 15.02 -24.59 12.40
C HIS A 483 14.23 -24.31 13.69
N GLU A 484 14.92 -23.96 14.78
CA GLU A 484 14.24 -23.61 16.03
C GLU A 484 13.45 -22.30 15.94
N LEU A 485 13.97 -21.28 15.27
CA LEU A 485 13.22 -20.04 15.01
C LEU A 485 11.96 -20.30 14.17
N ALA A 486 12.06 -21.14 13.13
CA ALA A 486 10.91 -21.51 12.31
C ALA A 486 9.84 -22.29 13.12
N LYS A 487 10.25 -23.16 14.05
CA LYS A 487 9.31 -23.81 14.98
C LYS A 487 8.67 -22.82 15.94
N GLN A 488 9.43 -21.86 16.48
CA GLN A 488 8.89 -20.82 17.34
C GLN A 488 7.89 -19.92 16.58
N SER A 489 8.14 -19.62 15.31
CA SER A 489 7.17 -18.97 14.42
C SER A 489 5.86 -19.75 14.37
N LEU A 490 5.92 -21.07 14.15
CA LEU A 490 4.71 -21.92 14.12
C LEU A 490 4.07 -22.14 15.49
N ALA A 491 4.79 -21.93 16.58
CA ALA A 491 4.21 -21.93 17.91
C ALA A 491 3.35 -20.69 18.17
N LEU A 492 3.68 -19.56 17.54
CA LEU A 492 2.87 -18.33 17.59
C LEU A 492 1.69 -18.38 16.61
N ASP A 493 1.92 -18.87 15.39
CA ASP A 493 0.87 -19.10 14.39
C ASP A 493 1.11 -20.44 13.66
N PRO A 494 0.38 -21.51 14.06
CA PRO A 494 0.53 -22.85 13.46
C PRO A 494 0.23 -22.91 11.96
N ASN A 495 -0.49 -21.92 11.42
CA ASN A 495 -0.87 -21.86 10.01
C ASN A 495 -0.01 -20.88 9.22
N TYR A 496 1.08 -20.38 9.80
CA TYR A 496 1.97 -19.44 9.10
C TYR A 496 2.71 -20.14 7.94
N GLY A 497 2.10 -20.06 6.76
CA GLY A 497 2.51 -20.76 5.54
C GLY A 497 4.00 -20.67 5.19
N PRO A 498 4.65 -19.50 5.26
CA PRO A 498 6.07 -19.37 4.96
C PRO A 498 6.98 -20.25 5.85
N ALA A 499 6.69 -20.32 7.16
CA ALA A 499 7.47 -21.16 8.08
C ALA A 499 7.19 -22.66 7.89
N LEU A 500 5.95 -23.06 7.60
CA LEU A 500 5.60 -24.44 7.24
C LEU A 500 6.40 -24.91 6.02
N ARG A 501 6.40 -24.09 4.96
CA ARG A 501 7.14 -24.36 3.73
C ARG A 501 8.64 -24.47 3.99
N LEU A 502 9.21 -23.56 4.77
CA LEU A 502 10.63 -23.57 5.10
C LEU A 502 11.06 -24.88 5.80
N ILE A 503 10.27 -25.34 6.78
CA ILE A 503 10.53 -26.59 7.50
C ILE A 503 10.41 -27.81 6.58
N ALA A 504 9.37 -27.85 5.74
CA ALA A 504 9.17 -28.93 4.79
C ALA A 504 10.34 -29.01 3.78
N GLU A 505 10.80 -27.87 3.25
CA GLU A 505 11.82 -27.85 2.21
C GLU A 505 13.25 -28.08 2.72
N LYS A 506 13.59 -27.55 3.91
CA LYS A 506 14.97 -27.51 4.40
C LYS A 506 15.29 -28.47 5.54
N PHE A 507 14.29 -28.85 6.35
CA PHE A 507 14.52 -29.61 7.58
C PHE A 507 13.83 -30.97 7.60
N THR A 508 12.97 -31.27 6.61
CA THR A 508 12.31 -32.58 6.47
C THR A 508 13.11 -33.49 5.52
N PRO A 509 13.53 -34.69 5.94
CA PRO A 509 14.29 -35.60 5.08
C PRO A 509 13.47 -36.05 3.85
N LYS A 510 14.02 -35.88 2.65
CA LYS A 510 13.42 -36.40 1.41
C LYS A 510 13.78 -37.89 1.22
N PRO A 511 12.85 -38.78 0.80
CA PRO A 511 13.17 -40.15 0.46
C PRO A 511 14.16 -40.22 -0.72
N LYS A 512 15.08 -41.20 -0.70
CA LYS A 512 15.96 -41.50 -1.85
C LYS A 512 15.15 -42.20 -2.94
N ALA A 513 15.09 -41.60 -4.12
CA ALA A 513 14.51 -42.23 -5.31
C ALA A 513 15.30 -43.50 -5.69
N THR A 514 14.59 -44.58 -5.97
CA THR A 514 15.14 -45.89 -6.37
C THR A 514 15.03 -46.09 -7.88
N ASP A 515 16.14 -46.50 -8.49
CA ASP A 515 16.25 -46.84 -9.91
C ASP A 515 15.40 -48.07 -10.29
N ALA A 516 14.48 -47.92 -11.25
CA ALA A 516 14.06 -49.01 -12.14
C ALA A 516 13.37 -48.47 -13.41
N ILE A 517 13.94 -48.79 -14.58
CA ILE A 517 13.42 -48.46 -15.90
C ILE A 517 12.27 -49.40 -16.27
N SER A 518 11.05 -48.87 -16.24
CA SER A 518 9.94 -49.24 -17.14
C SER A 518 9.32 -47.93 -17.60
N VAL A 519 9.06 -47.72 -18.90
CA VAL A 519 8.57 -46.44 -19.44
C VAL A 519 7.22 -46.07 -18.78
N PRO A 520 7.19 -45.19 -17.76
CA PRO A 520 6.09 -45.16 -16.80
C PRO A 520 4.77 -44.63 -17.37
N TYR A 521 4.81 -43.92 -18.51
CA TYR A 521 3.70 -43.12 -19.06
C TYR A 521 2.98 -43.77 -20.25
N GLN A 522 3.27 -45.03 -20.60
CA GLN A 522 2.74 -45.63 -21.82
C GLN A 522 1.20 -45.74 -21.84
N HIS A 523 0.55 -45.87 -20.69
CA HIS A 523 -0.91 -45.88 -20.58
C HIS A 523 -1.57 -44.52 -20.86
N LEU A 524 -0.77 -43.43 -20.91
CA LEU A 524 -1.24 -42.08 -21.21
C LEU A 524 -1.15 -41.72 -22.69
N GLN A 525 -0.49 -42.55 -23.49
CA GLN A 525 -0.25 -42.28 -24.89
C GLN A 525 -1.41 -42.77 -25.75
N VAL A 526 -1.93 -41.87 -26.59
CA VAL A 526 -2.95 -42.19 -27.60
C VAL A 526 -2.39 -41.86 -28.98
N ASP A 527 -2.47 -42.83 -29.90
CA ASP A 527 -2.06 -42.65 -31.29
C ASP A 527 -3.06 -41.71 -32.01
N PHE A 528 -2.55 -40.65 -32.64
CA PHE A 528 -3.38 -39.69 -33.40
C PHE A 528 -4.16 -40.34 -34.56
N THR A 529 -3.66 -41.45 -35.11
CA THR A 529 -4.31 -42.17 -36.22
C THR A 529 -5.44 -43.10 -35.78
N ASP A 530 -5.66 -43.26 -34.46
CA ASP A 530 -6.75 -44.08 -33.94
C ASP A 530 -8.11 -43.48 -34.29
N PRO A 531 -9.05 -44.23 -34.92
CA PRO A 531 -10.38 -43.72 -35.24
C PRO A 531 -11.20 -43.27 -34.02
N LYS A 532 -10.80 -43.68 -32.81
CA LYS A 532 -11.40 -43.29 -31.52
C LYS A 532 -10.45 -42.43 -30.68
N VAL A 533 -9.50 -41.75 -31.31
CA VAL A 533 -8.49 -40.92 -30.63
C VAL A 533 -9.12 -39.96 -29.62
N THR A 534 -10.17 -39.23 -29.99
CA THR A 534 -10.84 -38.27 -29.10
C THR A 534 -11.44 -38.96 -27.86
N GLU A 535 -12.22 -40.03 -28.06
CA GLU A 535 -12.86 -40.78 -26.96
C GLU A 535 -11.82 -41.37 -26.00
N LYS A 536 -10.73 -41.93 -26.55
CA LYS A 536 -9.64 -42.51 -25.75
C LYS A 536 -8.87 -41.44 -25.01
N ALA A 537 -8.54 -40.34 -25.69
CA ALA A 537 -7.82 -39.22 -25.09
C ALA A 537 -8.63 -38.57 -23.97
N GLY A 538 -9.94 -38.40 -24.15
CA GLY A 538 -10.85 -37.86 -23.13
C GLY A 538 -10.87 -38.72 -21.87
N LYS A 539 -10.96 -40.04 -22.02
CA LYS A 539 -10.91 -40.98 -20.87
C LYS A 539 -9.60 -40.91 -20.10
N VAL A 540 -8.49 -40.86 -20.82
CA VAL A 540 -7.15 -40.76 -20.21
C VAL A 540 -7.00 -39.40 -19.50
N PHE A 541 -7.36 -38.31 -20.19
CA PHE A 541 -7.27 -36.96 -19.66
C PHE A 541 -8.13 -36.76 -18.40
N ASP A 542 -9.37 -37.22 -18.40
CA ASP A 542 -10.26 -37.12 -17.24
C ASP A 542 -9.68 -37.88 -16.02
N GLN A 543 -9.15 -39.09 -16.24
CA GLN A 543 -8.60 -39.91 -15.16
C GLN A 543 -7.28 -39.37 -14.62
N ALA A 544 -6.34 -39.04 -15.51
CA ALA A 544 -4.97 -38.70 -15.14
C ALA A 544 -4.72 -37.19 -14.97
N GLY A 545 -5.59 -36.33 -15.49
CA GLY A 545 -5.35 -34.88 -15.58
C GLY A 545 -4.32 -34.50 -16.66
N ALA A 546 -3.89 -35.48 -17.46
CA ALA A 546 -2.95 -35.33 -18.56
C ALA A 546 -3.20 -36.41 -19.63
N VAL A 547 -2.93 -36.09 -20.91
CA VAL A 547 -2.89 -37.08 -22.00
C VAL A 547 -1.84 -36.70 -23.03
N LEU A 548 -1.16 -37.70 -23.60
CA LEU A 548 -0.20 -37.52 -24.68
C LEU A 548 -0.80 -38.02 -26.00
N ILE A 549 -1.02 -37.11 -26.95
CA ILE A 549 -1.49 -37.47 -28.30
C ILE A 549 -0.28 -37.49 -29.25
N ASP A 550 0.08 -38.67 -29.74
CA ASP A 550 1.33 -38.85 -30.50
C ASP A 550 1.23 -38.29 -31.91
N GLN A 551 2.20 -37.47 -32.31
CA GLN A 551 2.38 -36.92 -33.66
C GLN A 551 1.13 -36.22 -34.24
N ILE A 552 0.41 -35.47 -33.40
CA ILE A 552 -0.76 -34.67 -33.80
C ILE A 552 -0.41 -33.58 -34.83
N ILE A 553 0.83 -33.09 -34.82
CA ILE A 553 1.37 -32.17 -35.83
C ILE A 553 2.26 -32.94 -36.80
N SER A 554 2.01 -32.76 -38.10
CA SER A 554 2.78 -33.45 -39.15
C SER A 554 4.28 -33.09 -39.12
N LYS A 555 5.14 -34.07 -39.41
CA LYS A 555 6.61 -33.87 -39.44
C LYS A 555 7.07 -32.68 -40.31
N PRO A 556 6.51 -32.43 -41.52
CA PRO A 556 6.88 -31.24 -42.30
C PRO A 556 6.56 -29.93 -41.57
N LEU A 557 5.37 -29.82 -40.97
CA LEU A 557 4.97 -28.63 -40.23
C LEU A 557 5.83 -28.42 -38.97
N VAL A 558 6.17 -29.49 -38.25
CA VAL A 558 7.11 -29.41 -37.11
C VAL A 558 8.48 -28.87 -37.52
N GLN A 559 8.98 -29.28 -38.69
CA GLN A 559 10.26 -28.77 -39.21
C GLN A 559 10.20 -27.27 -39.54
N ASP A 560 9.09 -26.81 -40.12
CA ASP A 560 8.89 -25.39 -40.42
C ASP A 560 8.71 -24.56 -39.15
N LEU A 561 7.92 -25.05 -38.19
CA LEU A 561 7.77 -24.46 -36.86
C LEU A 561 9.13 -24.33 -36.16
N ARG A 562 9.93 -25.41 -36.11
CA ARG A 562 11.25 -25.40 -35.49
C ARG A 562 12.18 -24.37 -36.13
N ARG A 563 12.22 -24.31 -37.46
CA ARG A 563 13.06 -23.36 -38.20
C ARG A 563 12.67 -21.91 -37.87
N ALA A 564 11.37 -21.63 -37.80
CA ALA A 564 10.87 -20.30 -37.46
C ALA A 564 11.08 -19.97 -35.98
N PHE A 565 10.90 -20.94 -35.09
CA PHE A 565 10.94 -20.77 -33.64
C PHE A 565 12.27 -20.16 -33.15
N ASP A 566 13.40 -20.68 -33.61
CA ASP A 566 14.73 -20.15 -33.24
C ASP A 566 14.90 -18.67 -33.60
N GLN A 567 14.30 -18.24 -34.71
CA GLN A 567 14.32 -16.83 -35.13
C GLN A 567 13.35 -16.00 -34.27
N ARG A 568 12.12 -16.48 -34.04
CA ARG A 568 11.11 -15.77 -33.23
C ARG A 568 11.58 -15.57 -31.80
N VAL A 569 12.23 -16.56 -31.21
CA VAL A 569 12.76 -16.47 -29.85
C VAL A 569 13.86 -15.41 -29.73
N LYS A 570 14.73 -15.29 -30.74
CA LYS A 570 15.79 -14.27 -30.75
C LYS A 570 15.27 -12.86 -31.00
N ASP A 571 14.15 -12.74 -31.72
CA ASP A 571 13.53 -11.48 -32.13
C ASP A 571 12.21 -11.23 -31.37
N TRP A 572 12.15 -11.61 -30.09
CA TRP A 572 10.95 -11.49 -29.28
C TRP A 572 10.50 -10.03 -29.11
N GLN A 573 11.42 -9.05 -29.20
CA GLN A 573 11.09 -7.63 -29.06
C GLN A 573 10.15 -7.15 -30.18
N SER A 574 10.27 -7.73 -31.38
CA SER A 574 9.41 -7.41 -32.52
C SER A 574 7.94 -7.76 -32.30
N THR A 575 7.63 -8.55 -31.25
CA THR A 575 6.28 -9.03 -31.00
C THR A 575 5.36 -7.96 -30.41
N GLY A 576 5.89 -7.04 -29.59
CA GLY A 576 5.08 -6.11 -28.80
C GLY A 576 4.25 -6.78 -27.70
N LEU A 577 4.55 -8.02 -27.33
CA LEU A 577 3.77 -8.87 -26.42
C LEU A 577 4.47 -9.16 -25.07
N GLY A 578 5.43 -8.32 -24.69
CA GLY A 578 6.19 -8.46 -23.42
C GLY A 578 7.53 -9.18 -23.58
N LYS A 579 8.33 -9.19 -22.50
CA LYS A 579 9.64 -9.84 -22.44
C LYS A 579 9.52 -11.34 -22.10
N PRO A 580 10.48 -12.19 -22.52
CA PRO A 580 10.53 -13.57 -22.06
C PRO A 580 10.52 -13.67 -20.54
N ASN A 581 9.68 -14.53 -19.98
CA ASN A 581 9.59 -14.71 -18.53
C ASN A 581 10.37 -15.95 -18.08
N ASN A 582 11.10 -15.82 -16.97
CA ASN A 582 11.85 -16.93 -16.39
C ASN A 582 10.90 -17.86 -15.61
N VAL A 583 10.74 -19.09 -16.11
CA VAL A 583 9.87 -20.11 -15.48
C VAL A 583 10.67 -21.19 -14.75
N GLY A 584 11.98 -21.02 -14.63
CA GLY A 584 12.86 -21.92 -13.89
C GLY A 584 14.31 -21.86 -14.36
N ASP A 585 15.18 -22.61 -13.70
CA ASP A 585 16.62 -22.66 -14.01
C ASP A 585 16.86 -22.83 -15.53
N LYS A 586 17.33 -21.74 -16.17
CA LYS A 586 17.56 -21.65 -17.63
C LYS A 586 16.35 -21.99 -18.52
N ARG A 587 15.14 -21.66 -18.07
CA ARG A 587 13.88 -21.86 -18.80
C ARG A 587 13.13 -20.56 -18.96
N PHE A 588 12.72 -20.25 -20.18
CA PHE A 588 12.00 -19.03 -20.49
C PHE A 588 10.75 -19.31 -21.31
N THR A 589 9.61 -18.73 -20.91
CA THR A 589 8.47 -18.59 -21.81
C THR A 589 8.73 -17.40 -22.72
N VAL A 590 8.39 -17.53 -23.99
CA VAL A 590 8.67 -16.52 -25.03
C VAL A 590 7.40 -16.29 -25.84
N PRO A 591 6.92 -15.04 -25.98
CA PRO A 591 5.76 -14.75 -26.81
C PRO A 591 6.07 -15.03 -28.29
N ILE A 592 5.12 -15.65 -28.99
CA ILE A 592 5.22 -15.93 -30.43
C ILE A 592 3.96 -15.41 -31.11
N ARG A 593 4.13 -14.56 -32.12
CA ARG A 593 2.99 -14.04 -32.90
C ARG A 593 2.36 -15.13 -33.75
N ILE A 594 1.03 -15.06 -33.90
CA ILE A 594 0.24 -15.92 -34.80
C ILE A 594 0.48 -15.47 -36.24
N GLN A 595 1.63 -15.88 -36.76
CA GLN A 595 2.09 -15.64 -38.13
C GLN A 595 2.70 -16.92 -38.67
N ALA A 596 2.69 -17.09 -39.99
CA ALA A 596 3.32 -18.24 -40.64
C ALA A 596 4.70 -18.59 -40.04
N PRO A 597 4.94 -19.86 -39.67
CA PRO A 597 4.04 -21.03 -39.79
C PRO A 597 3.12 -21.29 -38.57
N PHE A 598 3.10 -20.44 -37.54
CA PHE A 598 2.30 -20.62 -36.32
C PHE A 598 0.80 -20.29 -36.49
N ASP A 599 0.42 -19.68 -37.61
CA ASP A 599 -0.96 -19.40 -37.99
C ASP A 599 -1.65 -20.57 -38.72
N ASP A 600 -0.98 -21.73 -38.85
CA ASP A 600 -1.61 -22.95 -39.38
C ASP A 600 -2.62 -23.53 -38.36
N PRO A 601 -3.91 -23.70 -38.72
CA PRO A 601 -4.91 -24.26 -37.81
C PRO A 601 -4.59 -25.66 -37.27
N ALA A 602 -3.72 -26.44 -37.92
CA ALA A 602 -3.27 -27.73 -37.39
C ALA A 602 -2.50 -27.59 -36.06
N VAL A 603 -1.99 -26.39 -35.73
CA VAL A 603 -1.29 -26.09 -34.47
C VAL A 603 -2.27 -25.79 -33.34
N TYR A 604 -3.18 -24.83 -33.53
CA TYR A 604 -4.04 -24.30 -32.46
C TYR A 604 -5.54 -24.65 -32.61
N ALA A 605 -5.94 -25.36 -33.65
CA ALA A 605 -7.34 -25.70 -33.91
C ALA A 605 -7.50 -27.10 -34.52
N ASN A 606 -6.60 -28.02 -34.17
CA ASN A 606 -6.69 -29.42 -34.59
C ASN A 606 -8.04 -30.02 -34.14
N PRO A 607 -8.81 -30.67 -35.03
CA PRO A 607 -10.14 -31.20 -34.67
C PRO A 607 -10.13 -32.15 -33.48
N VAL A 608 -9.14 -33.05 -33.37
CA VAL A 608 -9.03 -33.99 -32.25
C VAL A 608 -8.82 -33.25 -30.93
N LEU A 609 -7.98 -32.21 -30.94
CA LEU A 609 -7.74 -31.37 -29.76
C LEU A 609 -8.99 -30.56 -29.40
N MET A 610 -9.66 -29.97 -30.38
CA MET A 610 -10.87 -29.16 -30.16
C MET A 610 -12.03 -29.98 -29.64
N ASP A 611 -12.25 -31.19 -30.18
CA ASP A 611 -13.30 -32.10 -29.72
C ASP A 611 -13.00 -32.58 -28.29
N LEU A 612 -11.75 -32.97 -28.00
CA LEU A 612 -11.30 -33.36 -26.66
C LEU A 612 -11.57 -32.28 -25.62
N LEU A 613 -11.14 -31.04 -25.90
CA LEU A 613 -11.29 -29.93 -24.95
C LEU A 613 -12.75 -29.51 -24.80
N THR A 614 -13.52 -29.51 -25.89
CA THR A 614 -14.96 -29.18 -25.85
C THR A 614 -15.72 -30.20 -24.98
N GLU A 615 -15.39 -31.48 -25.09
CA GLU A 615 -15.97 -32.53 -24.24
C GLU A 615 -15.54 -32.38 -22.78
N ALA A 616 -14.25 -32.17 -22.52
CA ALA A 616 -13.70 -32.08 -21.16
C ALA A 616 -14.13 -30.82 -20.39
N MET A 617 -14.35 -29.71 -21.10
CA MET A 617 -14.74 -28.41 -20.52
C MET A 617 -16.25 -28.15 -20.56
N GLY A 618 -17.01 -28.95 -21.34
CA GLY A 618 -18.45 -28.80 -21.53
C GLY A 618 -18.88 -27.68 -22.50
N GLU A 619 -17.94 -26.83 -22.91
CA GLU A 619 -18.11 -25.78 -23.92
C GLU A 619 -16.82 -25.68 -24.76
N ARG A 620 -16.95 -25.21 -26.00
CA ARG A 620 -15.79 -24.93 -26.84
C ARG A 620 -14.91 -23.84 -26.22
N PRO A 621 -13.61 -24.10 -25.97
CA PRO A 621 -12.75 -23.14 -25.31
C PRO A 621 -12.36 -21.97 -26.21
N VAL A 622 -11.68 -20.99 -25.60
CA VAL A 622 -10.92 -19.96 -26.29
C VAL A 622 -9.43 -20.10 -26.02
N LEU A 623 -8.61 -19.61 -26.95
CA LEU A 623 -7.17 -19.53 -26.78
C LEU A 623 -6.85 -18.33 -25.90
N HIS A 624 -6.23 -18.59 -24.76
CA HIS A 624 -5.92 -17.59 -23.73
C HIS A 624 -4.49 -17.06 -23.85
N ALA A 625 -3.54 -17.95 -24.14
CA ALA A 625 -2.13 -17.63 -24.29
C ALA A 625 -1.52 -18.42 -25.45
N PHE A 626 -0.50 -17.87 -26.12
CA PHE A 626 0.23 -18.57 -27.17
C PHE A 626 1.69 -18.12 -27.29
N GLY A 627 2.60 -19.09 -27.19
CA GLY A 627 4.03 -18.85 -27.32
C GLY A 627 4.86 -20.12 -27.31
N GLY A 628 6.07 -19.99 -26.77
CA GLY A 628 7.01 -21.10 -26.63
C GLY A 628 7.64 -21.16 -25.25
N VAL A 629 8.17 -22.33 -24.90
CA VAL A 629 9.08 -22.54 -23.78
C VAL A 629 10.43 -22.96 -24.33
N VAL A 630 11.47 -22.25 -23.91
CA VAL A 630 12.86 -22.50 -24.28
C VAL A 630 13.60 -22.97 -23.04
N THR A 631 14.05 -24.22 -23.04
CA THR A 631 15.00 -24.73 -22.05
C THR A 631 16.41 -24.71 -22.64
N HIS A 632 17.36 -24.05 -21.99
CA HIS A 632 18.76 -24.06 -22.44
C HIS A 632 19.55 -25.22 -21.84
N ALA A 633 20.70 -25.53 -22.46
CA ALA A 633 21.61 -26.57 -22.03
C ALA A 633 22.08 -26.42 -20.57
N GLY A 634 22.10 -27.55 -19.87
CA GLY A 634 22.46 -27.64 -18.46
C GLY A 634 21.39 -27.08 -17.51
N ALA A 635 20.12 -27.01 -17.93
CA ALA A 635 19.01 -26.65 -17.06
C ALA A 635 18.77 -27.75 -16.02
N ARG A 636 18.66 -27.38 -14.74
CA ARG A 636 18.37 -28.30 -13.62
C ARG A 636 16.88 -28.63 -13.53
N MET A 637 16.49 -29.58 -12.68
CA MET A 637 15.07 -29.93 -12.45
C MET A 637 14.24 -28.68 -12.10
N GLN A 638 13.10 -28.47 -12.75
CA GLN A 638 12.17 -27.38 -12.42
C GLN A 638 11.43 -27.70 -11.12
N HIS A 639 11.02 -26.66 -10.38
CA HIS A 639 10.13 -26.84 -9.24
C HIS A 639 8.77 -27.38 -9.69
N VAL A 640 8.14 -28.17 -8.82
CA VAL A 640 6.81 -28.75 -9.06
C VAL A 640 5.76 -27.71 -8.74
N HIS A 641 4.82 -27.50 -9.65
CA HIS A 641 3.77 -26.49 -9.53
C HIS A 641 2.51 -26.89 -10.30
N ARG A 642 1.46 -26.09 -10.13
CA ARG A 642 0.28 -26.03 -10.99
C ARG A 642 0.36 -24.76 -11.82
N GLU A 643 -0.30 -24.72 -12.96
CA GLU A 643 -0.35 -23.50 -13.80
C GLU A 643 -1.07 -22.37 -13.08
N HIS A 644 -2.13 -22.71 -12.34
CA HIS A 644 -2.93 -21.76 -11.58
C HIS A 644 -3.29 -22.33 -10.20
N PRO A 645 -3.44 -21.49 -9.16
CA PRO A 645 -4.04 -21.89 -7.89
C PRO A 645 -5.42 -22.54 -8.08
N LEU A 646 -5.80 -23.42 -7.16
CA LEU A 646 -7.12 -24.04 -7.24
C LEU A 646 -8.22 -23.01 -6.98
N LEU A 647 -9.37 -23.18 -7.67
CA LEU A 647 -10.57 -22.40 -7.40
C LEU A 647 -11.21 -22.77 -6.06
N PHE A 648 -10.98 -24.00 -5.58
CA PHE A 648 -11.51 -24.52 -4.32
C PHE A 648 -10.41 -25.25 -3.54
N ASN A 649 -10.40 -25.08 -2.22
CA ASN A 649 -9.37 -25.64 -1.34
C ASN A 649 -9.81 -26.97 -0.68
N ASP A 650 -10.74 -27.72 -1.29
CA ASP A 650 -11.19 -29.03 -0.80
C ASP A 650 -11.28 -30.08 -1.91
N ASP A 651 -10.95 -31.35 -1.59
CA ASP A 651 -10.87 -32.45 -2.58
C ASP A 651 -12.23 -32.70 -3.25
N LYS A 652 -13.34 -32.58 -2.50
CA LYS A 652 -14.67 -32.89 -3.02
C LYS A 652 -15.08 -31.89 -4.10
N SER A 653 -14.83 -30.60 -3.90
CA SER A 653 -15.12 -29.59 -4.90
C SER A 653 -14.22 -29.76 -6.13
N ASN A 654 -12.92 -30.04 -5.94
CA ASN A 654 -11.99 -30.24 -7.06
C ASN A 654 -12.30 -31.49 -7.89
N ASP A 655 -12.66 -32.60 -7.26
CA ASP A 655 -13.05 -33.85 -7.94
C ASP A 655 -14.33 -33.70 -8.77
N ASN A 656 -15.26 -32.82 -8.34
CA ASN A 656 -16.49 -32.52 -9.07
C ASN A 656 -16.36 -31.35 -10.04
N MET A 657 -15.20 -30.70 -10.13
CA MET A 657 -15.00 -29.51 -10.94
C MET A 657 -14.62 -29.88 -12.38
N LEU A 658 -15.40 -29.38 -13.33
CA LEU A 658 -15.09 -29.50 -14.76
C LEU A 658 -13.78 -28.78 -15.10
N THR A 659 -13.11 -29.27 -16.13
CA THR A 659 -11.90 -28.63 -16.66
C THR A 659 -12.23 -27.21 -17.11
N TYR A 660 -11.53 -26.21 -16.58
CA TYR A 660 -11.76 -24.80 -16.93
C TYR A 660 -10.61 -24.16 -17.68
N ALA A 661 -9.41 -24.75 -17.60
CA ALA A 661 -8.24 -24.33 -18.35
C ALA A 661 -7.27 -25.50 -18.56
N VAL A 662 -6.56 -25.48 -19.68
CA VAL A 662 -5.64 -26.54 -20.12
C VAL A 662 -4.42 -25.94 -20.79
N THR A 663 -3.24 -26.43 -20.39
CA THR A 663 -1.97 -26.16 -21.06
C THR A 663 -1.70 -27.21 -22.14
N ILE A 664 -1.22 -26.73 -23.29
CA ILE A 664 -0.71 -27.57 -24.36
C ILE A 664 0.79 -27.37 -24.51
N LEU A 665 1.51 -28.50 -24.52
CA LEU A 665 2.95 -28.58 -24.71
C LEU A 665 3.27 -29.43 -25.95
N VAL A 666 3.84 -28.80 -26.98
CA VAL A 666 4.26 -29.49 -28.21
C VAL A 666 5.76 -29.35 -28.40
N PRO A 667 6.56 -30.41 -28.23
CA PRO A 667 7.98 -30.33 -28.47
C PRO A 667 8.29 -30.25 -29.97
N LEU A 668 9.23 -29.37 -30.32
CA LEU A 668 9.73 -29.20 -31.69
C LEU A 668 10.95 -30.10 -31.99
N ILE A 669 11.37 -30.88 -30.99
CA ILE A 669 12.40 -31.91 -31.04
C ILE A 669 11.92 -33.18 -30.34
N ASP A 670 12.59 -34.30 -30.54
CA ASP A 670 12.32 -35.50 -29.74
C ASP A 670 12.75 -35.25 -28.29
N LEU A 671 11.91 -35.66 -27.34
CA LEU A 671 12.19 -35.63 -25.91
C LEU A 671 12.66 -37.00 -25.44
N ASP A 672 13.74 -37.01 -24.67
CA ASP A 672 14.41 -38.15 -24.06
C ASP A 672 15.10 -37.72 -22.77
N GLU A 673 15.91 -38.59 -22.17
CA GLU A 673 16.63 -38.28 -20.93
C GLU A 673 17.65 -37.13 -21.08
N GLU A 674 18.17 -36.88 -22.28
CA GLU A 674 19.18 -35.84 -22.54
C GLU A 674 18.52 -34.47 -22.76
N THR A 675 17.48 -34.42 -23.59
CA THR A 675 16.72 -33.20 -23.88
C THR A 675 15.75 -32.86 -22.76
N GLY A 676 15.32 -33.85 -21.99
CA GLY A 676 14.39 -33.77 -20.88
C GLY A 676 12.93 -33.79 -21.31
N GLY A 677 12.06 -34.46 -20.55
CA GLY A 677 10.61 -34.42 -20.69
C GLY A 677 9.90 -33.43 -19.75
N THR A 678 8.58 -33.57 -19.66
CA THR A 678 7.76 -32.95 -18.60
C THR A 678 7.37 -34.03 -17.60
N GLN A 679 7.65 -33.79 -16.32
CA GLN A 679 7.19 -34.62 -15.22
C GLN A 679 5.83 -34.16 -14.70
N PHE A 680 4.98 -35.08 -14.26
CA PHE A 680 3.68 -34.77 -13.67
C PHE A 680 3.17 -35.91 -12.78
N TRP A 681 2.15 -35.60 -11.97
CA TRP A 681 1.53 -36.52 -11.04
C TRP A 681 0.05 -36.72 -11.39
N GLU A 682 -0.29 -37.94 -11.77
CA GLU A 682 -1.63 -38.29 -12.23
C GLU A 682 -2.69 -38.09 -11.13
N GLY A 683 -3.88 -37.66 -11.53
CA GLY A 683 -5.04 -37.53 -10.64
C GLY A 683 -4.98 -36.32 -9.71
N THR A 684 -3.87 -35.59 -9.68
CA THR A 684 -3.67 -34.45 -8.77
C THR A 684 -4.55 -33.24 -9.10
N HIS A 685 -5.16 -33.19 -10.27
CA HIS A 685 -6.18 -32.19 -10.63
C HIS A 685 -7.46 -32.29 -9.78
N ARG A 686 -7.69 -33.43 -9.13
CA ARG A 686 -8.84 -33.70 -8.25
C ARG A 686 -8.55 -33.44 -6.76
N LEU A 687 -7.31 -33.11 -6.41
CA LEU A 687 -6.86 -33.02 -5.02
C LEU A 687 -6.59 -31.57 -4.61
N SER A 688 -6.92 -31.21 -3.37
CA SER A 688 -6.76 -29.87 -2.81
C SER A 688 -5.42 -29.63 -2.10
N LYS A 689 -4.78 -30.69 -1.60
CA LYS A 689 -3.55 -30.56 -0.79
C LYS A 689 -2.29 -30.48 -1.64
N ASP A 690 -1.41 -29.55 -1.29
CA ASP A 690 -0.09 -29.42 -1.93
C ASP A 690 0.87 -30.53 -1.54
N ALA A 691 0.62 -31.23 -0.43
CA ALA A 691 1.46 -32.32 0.08
C ALA A 691 1.14 -33.70 -0.52
N SER A 692 0.11 -33.85 -1.36
CA SER A 692 -0.40 -35.19 -1.78
C SER A 692 0.16 -35.73 -3.10
N TYR A 693 1.19 -35.13 -3.71
CA TYR A 693 1.93 -35.79 -4.80
C TYR A 693 2.96 -36.83 -4.29
N GLU A 694 2.61 -37.60 -3.25
CA GLU A 694 3.43 -38.69 -2.72
C GLU A 694 3.50 -39.83 -3.74
N GLY A 695 4.57 -39.85 -4.53
CA GLY A 695 4.84 -40.87 -5.55
C GLY A 695 5.90 -40.43 -6.54
N ASP A 696 6.47 -41.39 -7.27
CA ASP A 696 7.39 -41.09 -8.36
C ASP A 696 6.61 -40.42 -9.51
N PRO A 697 7.09 -39.30 -10.07
CA PRO A 697 6.43 -38.66 -11.18
C PRO A 697 6.46 -39.55 -12.43
N LEU A 698 5.45 -39.38 -13.27
CA LEU A 698 5.55 -39.82 -14.66
C LEU A 698 6.30 -38.77 -15.46
N VAL A 699 7.20 -39.21 -16.33
CA VAL A 699 7.99 -38.33 -17.21
C VAL A 699 7.63 -38.59 -18.66
N ALA A 700 7.01 -37.64 -19.34
CA ALA A 700 6.67 -37.78 -20.76
C ALA A 700 7.89 -37.53 -21.65
N TYR A 701 8.50 -38.61 -22.16
CA TYR A 701 9.42 -38.58 -23.30
C TYR A 701 8.66 -38.89 -24.58
N THR A 702 8.72 -38.01 -25.58
CA THR A 702 7.83 -38.08 -26.74
C THR A 702 8.48 -37.57 -28.01
N LYS A 703 7.90 -37.90 -29.16
CA LYS A 703 8.39 -37.46 -30.46
C LYS A 703 8.03 -36.01 -30.75
N ALA A 704 8.84 -35.36 -31.58
CA ALA A 704 8.54 -34.02 -32.05
C ALA A 704 7.17 -33.98 -32.74
N GLY A 705 6.34 -32.99 -32.40
CA GLY A 705 4.98 -32.84 -32.94
C GLY A 705 3.88 -33.59 -32.18
N SER A 706 4.21 -34.33 -31.14
CA SER A 706 3.22 -34.88 -30.19
C SER A 706 2.71 -33.79 -29.25
N SER A 707 1.51 -33.94 -28.71
CA SER A 707 0.91 -32.93 -27.81
C SER A 707 0.68 -33.52 -26.44
N LEU A 708 1.35 -32.97 -25.43
CA LEU A 708 1.00 -33.18 -24.04
C LEU A 708 -0.08 -32.17 -23.67
N VAL A 709 -1.27 -32.68 -23.36
CA VAL A 709 -2.44 -31.91 -22.94
C VAL A 709 -2.56 -32.04 -21.43
N LEU A 710 -2.52 -30.93 -20.69
CA LEU A 710 -2.40 -30.92 -19.23
C LEU A 710 -3.47 -30.02 -18.60
N ASP A 711 -4.26 -30.56 -17.67
CA ASP A 711 -5.18 -29.75 -16.87
C ASP A 711 -4.38 -28.78 -15.99
N TYR A 712 -4.82 -27.52 -15.92
CA TYR A 712 -4.18 -26.46 -15.12
C TYR A 712 -3.93 -26.86 -13.66
N ARG A 713 -4.76 -27.74 -13.11
CA ARG A 713 -4.71 -28.22 -11.72
C ARG A 713 -3.76 -29.38 -11.51
N THR A 714 -3.20 -29.97 -12.57
CA THR A 714 -2.27 -31.10 -12.47
C THR A 714 -0.88 -30.62 -12.05
N TYR A 715 -0.34 -31.25 -11.00
CA TYR A 715 1.04 -30.99 -10.57
C TYR A 715 2.03 -31.45 -11.63
N HIS A 716 2.97 -30.57 -12.00
CA HIS A 716 3.95 -30.84 -13.03
C HIS A 716 5.24 -30.02 -12.88
N GLY A 717 6.23 -30.33 -13.71
CA GLY A 717 7.47 -29.58 -13.86
C GLY A 717 8.33 -30.10 -15.01
N GLY A 718 9.33 -29.33 -15.42
CA GLY A 718 10.27 -29.71 -16.47
C GLY A 718 11.46 -30.53 -15.94
N MET A 719 11.77 -31.62 -16.63
CA MET A 719 13.00 -32.41 -16.39
C MET A 719 14.26 -31.62 -16.75
N PRO A 720 15.44 -32.00 -16.21
CA PRO A 720 16.72 -31.44 -16.62
C PRO A 720 16.94 -31.56 -18.13
N CYS A 721 17.71 -30.64 -18.69
CA CYS A 721 18.12 -30.66 -20.09
C CYS A 721 19.65 -30.59 -20.14
N THR A 722 20.30 -31.68 -20.54
CA THR A 722 21.76 -31.76 -20.72
C THR A 722 22.17 -31.55 -22.18
N SER A 723 21.24 -31.60 -23.13
CA SER A 723 21.53 -31.42 -24.55
C SER A 723 21.97 -29.99 -24.90
N ASP A 724 23.03 -29.87 -25.70
CA ASP A 724 23.57 -28.58 -26.16
C ASP A 724 22.59 -27.80 -27.05
N ASN A 725 21.65 -28.48 -27.69
CA ASN A 725 20.64 -27.87 -28.56
C ASN A 725 19.44 -27.30 -27.78
N GLY A 726 19.42 -27.45 -26.45
CA GLY A 726 18.29 -27.10 -25.61
C GLY A 726 17.02 -27.90 -25.97
N ARG A 727 15.88 -27.43 -25.44
CA ARG A 727 14.55 -28.02 -25.69
C ARG A 727 13.54 -26.93 -26.03
N PRO A 728 13.26 -26.70 -27.32
CA PRO A 728 12.19 -25.81 -27.77
C PRO A 728 10.84 -26.53 -27.78
N MET A 729 9.85 -25.92 -27.14
CA MET A 729 8.47 -26.39 -27.13
C MET A 729 7.52 -25.24 -27.44
N LEU A 730 6.42 -25.51 -28.15
CA LEU A 730 5.28 -24.61 -28.12
C LEU A 730 4.55 -24.77 -26.79
N TYR A 731 4.07 -23.65 -26.27
CA TYR A 731 3.29 -23.55 -25.06
C TYR A 731 2.09 -22.65 -25.34
N TYR A 732 0.88 -23.17 -25.16
CA TYR A 732 -0.34 -22.38 -25.32
C TYR A 732 -1.45 -22.92 -24.45
N THR A 733 -2.35 -22.02 -24.05
CA THR A 733 -3.41 -22.32 -23.08
C THR A 733 -4.78 -22.16 -23.73
N TYR A 734 -5.67 -23.11 -23.45
CA TYR A 734 -7.10 -22.97 -23.66
C TYR A 734 -7.81 -22.73 -22.33
N ALA A 735 -8.80 -21.85 -22.33
CA ALA A 735 -9.63 -21.57 -21.17
C ALA A 735 -11.11 -21.48 -21.55
N LEU A 736 -11.99 -21.71 -20.58
CA LEU A 736 -13.39 -21.35 -20.73
C LEU A 736 -13.55 -19.83 -20.79
N PRO A 737 -14.52 -19.29 -21.55
CA PRO A 737 -14.64 -17.86 -21.77
C PRO A 737 -14.80 -16.98 -20.52
N TRP A 738 -15.28 -17.56 -19.42
CA TRP A 738 -15.47 -16.87 -18.14
C TRP A 738 -14.24 -16.91 -17.23
N PHE A 739 -13.26 -17.77 -17.53
CA PHE A 739 -12.03 -17.91 -16.76
C PHE A 739 -10.95 -17.04 -17.40
N THR A 740 -10.42 -16.10 -16.62
CA THR A 740 -9.28 -15.27 -17.00
C THR A 740 -8.17 -15.55 -16.01
N ASP A 741 -7.07 -16.13 -16.49
CA ASP A 741 -5.87 -16.30 -15.71
C ASP A 741 -5.15 -14.94 -15.58
N THR A 742 -5.36 -14.25 -14.46
CA THR A 742 -4.75 -12.95 -14.17
C THR A 742 -3.27 -13.07 -13.83
N LEU A 743 -2.81 -14.25 -13.38
CA LEU A 743 -1.40 -14.50 -13.08
C LEU A 743 -0.60 -14.70 -14.38
N ALA A 744 -1.16 -15.43 -15.35
CA ALA A 744 -0.54 -15.62 -16.67
C ALA A 744 -0.60 -14.39 -17.57
N PHE A 745 -1.60 -13.51 -17.40
CA PHE A 745 -1.77 -12.30 -18.23
C PHE A 745 -0.56 -11.34 -18.17
N GLU A 746 0.16 -11.34 -17.04
CA GLU A 746 1.35 -10.51 -16.81
C GLU A 746 2.67 -11.28 -16.98
N SER A 747 2.63 -12.62 -16.98
CA SER A 747 3.82 -13.46 -16.81
C SER A 747 4.00 -14.58 -17.84
N HIS A 748 3.03 -14.89 -18.71
CA HIS A 748 3.15 -15.98 -19.68
C HIS A 748 2.68 -15.55 -21.07
N ALA A 749 3.49 -15.85 -22.11
CA ALA A 749 3.18 -15.82 -23.54
C ALA A 749 1.88 -15.09 -23.96
N ALA A 750 1.87 -13.76 -23.84
CA ALA A 750 0.69 -12.95 -24.09
C ALA A 750 0.16 -13.15 -25.52
N LEU A 751 -1.16 -13.32 -25.66
CA LEU A 751 -1.80 -13.48 -26.96
C LEU A 751 -2.23 -12.11 -27.50
N GLY A 752 -1.71 -11.72 -28.66
CA GLY A 752 -2.18 -10.53 -29.36
C GLY A 752 -2.12 -10.67 -30.88
N LEU A 753 -3.03 -9.95 -31.53
CA LEU A 753 -3.22 -9.96 -32.98
C LEU A 753 -3.33 -8.53 -33.50
N THR A 754 -2.66 -8.27 -34.61
CA THR A 754 -2.99 -7.17 -35.50
C THR A 754 -4.26 -7.49 -36.27
N ASP A 755 -4.90 -6.47 -36.84
CA ASP A 755 -6.05 -6.68 -37.72
C ASP A 755 -5.68 -7.57 -38.92
N TYR A 756 -4.46 -7.44 -39.45
CA TYR A 756 -3.96 -8.26 -40.56
C TYR A 756 -3.85 -9.73 -40.19
N GLU A 757 -3.24 -10.05 -39.04
CA GLU A 757 -3.15 -11.44 -38.56
C GLU A 757 -4.53 -12.04 -38.30
N ARG A 758 -5.44 -11.27 -37.70
CA ARG A 758 -6.83 -11.71 -37.48
C ARG A 758 -7.55 -12.04 -38.79
N MET A 759 -7.27 -11.31 -39.87
CA MET A 759 -7.86 -11.56 -41.19
C MET A 759 -7.36 -12.88 -41.80
N ASN A 760 -6.10 -13.27 -41.53
CA ASN A 760 -5.51 -14.51 -42.02
C ASN A 760 -6.03 -15.76 -41.30
N ILE A 761 -6.59 -15.60 -40.09
CA ILE A 761 -7.22 -16.69 -39.35
C ILE A 761 -8.52 -17.09 -40.08
N PRO A 762 -8.72 -18.40 -40.41
CA PRO A 762 -9.96 -18.88 -41.02
C PRO A 762 -11.18 -18.53 -40.16
N GLU A 763 -12.26 -18.11 -40.81
CA GLU A 763 -13.44 -17.54 -40.15
C GLU A 763 -13.99 -18.42 -39.02
N GLN A 764 -14.07 -19.73 -39.25
CA GLN A 764 -14.55 -20.74 -38.28
C GLN A 764 -13.71 -20.89 -37.00
N HIS A 765 -12.51 -20.29 -36.96
CA HIS A 765 -11.59 -20.34 -35.82
C HIS A 765 -11.36 -18.96 -35.18
N ARG A 766 -11.90 -17.86 -35.73
CA ARG A 766 -11.66 -16.51 -35.21
C ARG A 766 -12.15 -16.31 -33.77
N ASP A 767 -13.21 -17.00 -33.39
CA ASP A 767 -13.75 -16.93 -32.02
C ASP A 767 -12.80 -17.49 -30.96
N LEU A 768 -11.86 -18.37 -31.34
CA LEU A 768 -10.79 -18.83 -30.44
C LEU A 768 -9.94 -17.66 -29.94
N PHE A 769 -9.82 -16.58 -30.72
CA PHE A 769 -8.96 -15.44 -30.44
C PHE A 769 -9.74 -14.22 -29.96
N LYS A 770 -10.98 -14.40 -29.46
CA LYS A 770 -11.85 -13.27 -29.09
C LYS A 770 -11.28 -12.40 -27.96
N PHE A 771 -10.39 -12.95 -27.13
CA PHE A 771 -9.70 -12.23 -26.06
C PHE A 771 -8.25 -11.86 -26.40
N ALA A 772 -7.78 -12.12 -27.62
CA ALA A 772 -6.46 -11.68 -28.05
C ALA A 772 -6.36 -10.14 -27.99
N LYS A 773 -5.29 -9.63 -27.36
CA LYS A 773 -5.02 -8.19 -27.31
C LYS A 773 -4.87 -7.65 -28.73
N ARG A 774 -5.58 -6.57 -29.05
CA ARG A 774 -5.37 -5.85 -30.31
C ARG A 774 -4.05 -5.10 -30.23
N ILE A 775 -3.11 -5.45 -31.11
CA ILE A 775 -1.78 -4.80 -31.18
C ILE A 775 -1.65 -3.97 -32.46
N ALA A 776 -0.87 -2.88 -32.37
CA ALA A 776 -0.57 -2.05 -33.53
C ALA A 776 0.27 -2.84 -34.55
N ALA A 777 0.06 -2.53 -35.84
CA ALA A 777 0.75 -3.18 -36.96
C ALA A 777 2.24 -2.92 -36.97
#